data_AF-A0AAW2JYC9-F1
#
_entry.id   AF-A0AAW2JYC9-F1
#
_cell.length_a   1.000
_cell.length_b   1.000
_cell.length_c   1.000
_cell.angle_alpha   90.00
_cell.angle_beta   90.00
_cell.angle_gamma   90.00
#
_symmetry.space_group_name_H-M   'P 1'
#
loop_
_entity.id
_entity.type
_entity.pdbx_description
1 polymer ?
#
loop_
_entity_poly.entity_id
_entity_poly.type
_entity_poly.pdbx_seq_one_letter_code
_entity_poly.pdbx_strand_id
1 'polypeptide(L)'
;MDGGTGSAAFSRLHRPELPGNVTDDYCYVDIALHSPGIWETNGNRNFLQFALPRLQLQLAIIFLLTQSLHLLLRRFHLPRLVSEILAGIILGPTILGQLPKVQAALFPREGDVYLDLLSKIGYIFFIFLCGVKMDPRTVLRTGIKAWTIGVLAVTIPVSSGLVLNLFYQSRIHKYRWPAYKNIVGIQNLFPFPVIASMLVDLKIMNSELGRLALASALISDLVSNLTSTIITYGRIGQIGFANVIMVHSTFLTVSLLLFIFFVGRPLCLWIIQKTPEGKQVSRFHVILMSIFVLVVVLLTDNVGLNYQYGPFLFGLLVPDGPPLGATLVDRLETLVSGLLAPLLVTFCGMNVNLVELYDLRFIGTVWMVIGMCLLLKLVAIFVPAVICRVPLKDAAALAFTMSAQGVVQMSFYYYNAVNQTFDGETFSMLTMSVLIQAAAANVIVKALYDYSRMYTGYQKRDIQHTAFHAELRVLSCGHRVDDVLAVRKILEASFPSRESPLAVYALHLVELAGRAHPQLIDHQLGQKSSGGTRTQKMIEVLSSFEQQYTGVVTMQQFTAMSLTKFMHHDICTVAFNKLASLIILPFHRKWNHQGKLILDSGSLRAINSDVLEMAPCSVSILIDRHKVRRNPSATYNVGVAFFGGMDDREALAYARRMAQSPDVHLTVVRFVPWDIYAGDSQWDAVLDAEILKETRMQGTHQDNIVYKEERVKDGAETALLIHAMEEAFDLIMVGRRHKDDTPQLLGLSEWNDLPELGPVGDMLAAPDLSTPISVLVVQHQNVKGI
;
A
#
# COMPACT_ATOMS: atom_id res chain seq x y z
N MET A 1 11.98 -82.05 -37.10
CA MET A 1 11.39 -82.24 -35.75
C MET A 1 12.33 -81.56 -34.76
N ASP A 2 12.52 -80.24 -34.78
CA ASP A 2 11.59 -79.10 -34.63
C ASP A 2 11.35 -78.69 -33.17
N GLY A 3 11.52 -77.38 -32.94
CA GLY A 3 11.01 -76.59 -31.81
C GLY A 3 12.10 -76.04 -30.87
N GLY A 4 12.62 -74.81 -30.97
CA GLY A 4 12.14 -73.61 -31.64
C GLY A 4 11.41 -72.66 -30.68
N THR A 5 12.15 -71.87 -29.88
CA THR A 5 11.64 -70.71 -29.13
C THR A 5 11.69 -69.46 -30.02
N GLY A 6 10.54 -69.12 -30.61
CA GLY A 6 10.37 -67.94 -31.46
C GLY A 6 10.17 -66.67 -30.62
N SER A 7 11.19 -65.82 -30.59
CA SER A 7 11.06 -64.39 -30.29
C SER A 7 10.34 -63.71 -31.45
N ALA A 8 9.20 -63.09 -31.17
CA ALA A 8 8.39 -62.40 -32.16
C ALA A 8 9.04 -61.06 -32.57
N ALA A 9 9.12 -60.90 -33.89
CA ALA A 9 9.61 -59.73 -34.59
C ALA A 9 8.72 -58.50 -34.41
N PHE A 10 9.34 -57.33 -34.28
CA PHE A 10 8.82 -56.09 -34.86
C PHE A 10 9.96 -55.34 -35.57
N SER A 11 9.95 -55.55 -36.89
CA SER A 11 10.38 -54.67 -37.98
C SER A 11 11.43 -53.57 -37.71
N ARG A 12 12.61 -53.79 -38.32
CA ARG A 12 13.51 -52.74 -38.80
C ARG A 12 12.76 -51.85 -39.79
N LEU A 13 12.49 -50.60 -39.42
CA LEU A 13 12.22 -49.53 -40.36
C LEU A 13 13.54 -48.80 -40.64
N HIS A 14 13.94 -48.81 -41.92
CA HIS A 14 15.09 -48.09 -42.46
C HIS A 14 15.11 -46.63 -41.97
N ARG A 15 16.20 -46.21 -41.33
CA ARG A 15 16.53 -44.79 -41.20
C ARG A 15 16.92 -44.27 -42.59
N PRO A 16 16.40 -43.12 -43.03
CA PRO A 16 16.94 -42.46 -44.21
C PRO A 16 18.34 -41.93 -43.86
N GLU A 17 19.37 -42.41 -44.56
CA GLU A 17 20.72 -41.88 -44.48
C GLU A 17 20.73 -40.48 -45.13
N LEU A 18 20.89 -39.45 -44.30
CA LEU A 18 21.28 -38.12 -44.76
C LEU A 18 22.80 -38.15 -45.08
N PRO A 19 23.25 -37.47 -46.15
CA PRO A 19 24.64 -37.51 -46.57
C PRO A 19 25.49 -36.65 -45.63
N GLY A 20 26.22 -37.30 -44.73
CA GLY A 20 27.17 -36.63 -43.84
C GLY A 20 27.63 -37.56 -42.73
N ASN A 21 28.88 -37.99 -42.80
CA ASN A 21 29.54 -38.78 -41.76
C ASN A 21 29.80 -37.88 -40.54
N VAL A 22 28.79 -37.70 -39.69
CA VAL A 22 28.90 -37.02 -38.39
C VAL A 22 28.32 -37.95 -37.34
N THR A 23 29.21 -38.65 -36.63
CA THR A 23 28.91 -39.34 -35.39
C THR A 23 28.94 -38.29 -34.26
N ASP A 24 27.89 -38.26 -33.44
CA ASP A 24 27.65 -37.40 -32.25
C ASP A 24 26.91 -36.06 -32.48
N ASP A 25 25.63 -36.14 -32.87
CA ASP A 25 24.69 -35.02 -32.74
C ASP A 25 24.15 -34.91 -31.30
N TYR A 26 24.97 -34.38 -30.39
CA TYR A 26 24.49 -33.56 -29.28
C TYR A 26 25.09 -32.16 -29.44
N CYS A 27 24.32 -31.21 -30.00
CA CYS A 27 24.70 -29.79 -30.00
C CYS A 27 24.66 -29.23 -28.56
N TYR A 28 25.68 -29.49 -27.75
CA TYR A 28 25.94 -28.69 -26.55
C TYR A 28 26.74 -27.47 -26.97
N VAL A 29 26.12 -26.29 -26.93
CA VAL A 29 26.88 -25.04 -26.98
C VAL A 29 27.52 -24.86 -25.61
N ASP A 30 28.83 -25.08 -25.51
CA ASP A 30 29.59 -24.90 -24.27
C ASP A 30 29.82 -23.41 -23.99
N ILE A 31 28.88 -22.80 -23.25
CA ILE A 31 28.96 -21.41 -22.81
C ILE A 31 29.78 -21.35 -21.52
N ALA A 32 31.03 -20.90 -21.63
CA ALA A 32 31.89 -20.74 -20.48
C ALA A 32 31.27 -19.76 -19.45
N LEU A 33 31.22 -20.19 -18.18
CA LEU A 33 30.55 -19.45 -17.11
C LEU A 33 31.36 -18.22 -16.64
N HIS A 34 32.67 -18.40 -16.42
CA HIS A 34 33.56 -17.40 -15.84
C HIS A 34 34.53 -16.83 -16.88
N SER A 35 34.67 -15.51 -16.89
CA SER A 35 35.66 -14.82 -17.72
C SER A 35 36.99 -14.68 -16.98
N PRO A 36 38.13 -14.85 -17.66
CA PRO A 36 39.45 -14.52 -17.10
C PRO A 36 39.66 -13.01 -16.87
N GLY A 37 38.77 -12.15 -17.39
CA GLY A 37 38.78 -10.71 -17.19
C GLY A 37 39.00 -9.94 -18.49
N ILE A 38 38.75 -8.63 -18.44
CA ILE A 38 38.82 -7.74 -19.61
C ILE A 38 40.27 -7.57 -20.12
N TRP A 39 41.24 -7.72 -19.23
CA TRP A 39 42.67 -7.47 -19.50
C TRP A 39 43.44 -8.73 -19.92
N GLU A 40 42.82 -9.91 -19.83
CA GLU A 40 43.48 -11.17 -20.18
C GLU A 40 43.23 -11.51 -21.66
N THR A 41 44.19 -11.14 -22.51
CA THR A 41 44.12 -11.16 -23.97
C THR A 41 44.41 -12.53 -24.61
N ASN A 42 44.62 -13.58 -23.80
CA ASN A 42 45.03 -14.90 -24.28
C ASN A 42 43.88 -15.75 -24.90
N GLY A 43 42.64 -15.26 -24.89
CA GLY A 43 41.48 -16.00 -25.41
C GLY A 43 40.78 -15.27 -26.57
N ASN A 44 40.42 -16.01 -27.62
CA ASN A 44 39.61 -15.55 -28.76
C ASN A 44 38.15 -15.16 -28.39
N ARG A 45 37.80 -15.13 -27.09
CA ARG A 45 36.45 -14.89 -26.58
C ARG A 45 36.37 -13.54 -25.86
N ASN A 46 35.46 -12.67 -26.32
CA ASN A 46 35.19 -11.40 -25.65
C ASN A 46 34.60 -11.62 -24.24
N PHE A 47 34.83 -10.69 -23.32
CA PHE A 47 34.28 -10.73 -21.94
C PHE A 47 32.75 -10.97 -21.89
N LEU A 48 32.01 -10.42 -22.84
CA LEU A 48 30.54 -10.58 -22.95
C LEU A 48 30.10 -11.90 -23.60
N GLN A 49 31.03 -12.75 -24.04
CA GLN A 49 30.71 -14.10 -24.52
C GLN A 49 30.46 -15.08 -23.37
N PHE A 50 30.95 -14.76 -22.17
CA PHE A 50 30.74 -15.55 -20.95
C PHE A 50 29.36 -15.29 -20.36
N ALA A 51 28.72 -16.33 -19.81
CA ALA A 51 27.34 -16.26 -19.34
C ALA A 51 27.16 -15.31 -18.14
N LEU A 52 28.04 -15.40 -17.13
CA LEU A 52 27.88 -14.65 -15.88
C LEU A 52 28.04 -13.13 -16.05
N PRO A 53 29.11 -12.61 -16.69
CA PRO A 53 29.25 -11.17 -16.86
C PRO A 53 28.20 -10.57 -17.77
N ARG A 54 27.76 -11.32 -18.79
CA ARG A 54 26.64 -10.93 -19.64
C ARG A 54 25.36 -10.80 -18.82
N LEU A 55 25.01 -11.80 -18.02
CA LEU A 55 23.82 -11.76 -17.17
C LEU A 55 23.87 -10.57 -16.21
N GLN A 56 25.01 -10.31 -15.55
CA GLN A 56 25.17 -9.15 -14.67
C GLN A 56 24.94 -7.82 -15.39
N LEU A 57 25.47 -7.68 -16.61
CA LEU A 57 25.25 -6.49 -17.43
C LEU A 57 23.80 -6.36 -17.88
N GLN A 58 23.16 -7.46 -18.32
CA GLN A 58 21.74 -7.48 -18.67
C GLN A 58 20.88 -7.02 -17.49
N LEU A 59 21.12 -7.54 -16.28
CA LEU A 59 20.43 -7.13 -15.07
C LEU A 59 20.61 -5.63 -14.81
N ALA A 60 21.85 -5.13 -14.85
CA ALA A 60 22.13 -3.71 -14.62
C ALA A 60 21.37 -2.81 -15.61
N ILE A 61 21.37 -3.15 -16.90
CA ILE A 61 20.66 -2.40 -17.95
C ILE A 61 19.14 -2.45 -17.74
N ILE A 62 18.59 -3.64 -17.44
CA ILE A 62 17.16 -3.82 -17.16
C ILE A 62 16.74 -2.92 -15.98
N PHE A 63 17.48 -2.92 -14.87
CA PHE A 63 17.12 -2.11 -13.70
C PHE A 63 17.28 -0.61 -13.92
N LEU A 64 18.35 -0.18 -14.60
CA LEU A 64 18.54 1.24 -14.94
C LEU A 64 17.44 1.75 -15.86
N LEU A 65 17.08 0.97 -16.88
CA LEU A 65 16.04 1.35 -17.84
C LEU A 65 14.65 1.36 -17.20
N THR A 66 14.30 0.32 -16.45
CA THR A 66 13.01 0.27 -15.73
C THR A 66 12.86 1.43 -14.74
N GLN A 67 13.91 1.74 -13.96
CA GLN A 67 13.86 2.82 -12.98
C GLN A 67 13.80 4.21 -13.63
N SER A 68 14.55 4.44 -14.72
CA SER A 68 14.51 5.70 -15.45
C SER A 68 13.16 5.95 -16.11
N LEU A 69 12.58 4.93 -16.77
CA LEU A 69 11.23 5.00 -17.33
C LEU A 69 10.17 5.19 -16.25
N HIS A 70 10.29 4.51 -15.10
CA HIS A 70 9.37 4.69 -14.00
C HIS A 70 9.41 6.11 -13.44
N LEU A 71 10.60 6.72 -13.33
CA LEU A 71 10.74 8.10 -12.87
C LEU A 71 10.04 9.10 -13.81
N LEU A 72 10.10 8.87 -15.13
CA LEU A 72 9.40 9.68 -16.13
C LEU A 72 7.88 9.44 -16.09
N LEU A 73 7.45 8.17 -16.09
CA LEU A 73 6.05 7.77 -16.19
C LEU A 73 5.27 7.98 -14.89
N ARG A 74 5.94 8.01 -13.73
CA ARG A 74 5.33 8.34 -12.44
C ARG A 74 4.73 9.75 -12.45
N ARG A 75 5.28 10.69 -13.23
CA ARG A 75 4.72 12.03 -13.41
C ARG A 75 3.36 12.01 -14.12
N PHE A 76 3.11 11.00 -14.95
CA PHE A 76 1.83 10.74 -15.63
C PHE A 76 0.91 9.80 -14.84
N HIS A 77 1.26 9.46 -13.59
CA HIS A 77 0.49 8.56 -12.73
C HIS A 77 0.30 7.15 -13.30
N LEU A 78 1.23 6.68 -14.12
CA LEU A 78 1.21 5.30 -14.62
C LEU A 78 1.82 4.34 -13.59
N PRO A 79 1.29 3.10 -13.48
CA PRO A 79 1.78 2.10 -12.55
C PRO A 79 3.17 1.58 -12.97
N ARG A 80 3.92 1.03 -12.01
CA ARG A 80 5.28 0.49 -12.24
C ARG A 80 5.31 -0.62 -13.30
N LEU A 81 4.27 -1.44 -13.35
CA LEU A 81 4.11 -2.49 -14.36
C LEU A 81 4.25 -1.96 -15.81
N VAL A 82 3.71 -0.77 -16.09
CA VAL A 82 3.76 -0.16 -17.44
C VAL A 82 5.20 0.19 -17.82
N SER A 83 5.98 0.75 -16.90
CA SER A 83 7.42 0.99 -17.11
C SER A 83 8.22 -0.30 -17.34
N GLU A 84 7.87 -1.38 -16.65
CA GLU A 84 8.55 -2.68 -16.75
C GLU A 84 8.33 -3.35 -18.11
N ILE A 85 7.09 -3.31 -18.61
CA ILE A 85 6.73 -3.82 -19.94
C ILE A 85 7.41 -2.97 -21.03
N LEU A 86 7.35 -1.64 -20.93
CA LEU A 86 7.99 -0.74 -21.90
C LEU A 86 9.51 -0.92 -21.94
N ALA A 87 10.16 -1.07 -20.79
CA ALA A 87 11.58 -1.39 -20.73
C ALA A 87 11.88 -2.70 -21.48
N GLY A 88 11.03 -3.71 -21.32
CA GLY A 88 11.15 -4.98 -22.03
C GLY A 88 11.04 -4.81 -23.53
N ILE A 89 10.01 -4.10 -24.01
CA ILE A 89 9.79 -3.84 -25.44
C ILE A 89 10.98 -3.09 -26.06
N ILE A 90 11.56 -2.13 -25.32
CA ILE A 90 12.75 -1.38 -25.76
C ILE A 90 13.97 -2.31 -25.89
N LEU A 91 14.20 -3.18 -24.91
CA LEU A 91 15.33 -4.14 -24.91
C LEU A 91 15.11 -5.32 -25.86
N GLY A 92 13.86 -5.59 -26.25
CA GLY A 92 13.47 -6.67 -27.15
C GLY A 92 13.75 -6.42 -28.64
N PRO A 93 13.25 -7.32 -29.53
CA PRO A 93 13.50 -7.25 -30.97
C PRO A 93 12.87 -6.03 -31.65
N THR A 94 11.89 -5.41 -30.99
CA THR A 94 11.12 -4.28 -31.53
C THR A 94 11.98 -3.03 -31.71
N ILE A 95 12.87 -2.71 -30.76
CA ILE A 95 13.73 -1.50 -30.83
C ILE A 95 15.21 -1.91 -30.85
N LEU A 96 15.73 -2.45 -29.74
CA LEU A 96 17.15 -2.77 -29.64
C LEU A 96 17.56 -3.89 -30.60
N GLY A 97 16.66 -4.83 -30.89
CA GLY A 97 16.95 -5.90 -31.86
C GLY A 97 17.02 -5.48 -33.32
N GLN A 98 16.62 -4.25 -33.65
CA GLN A 98 16.92 -3.68 -34.97
C GLN A 98 18.41 -3.37 -35.14
N LEU A 99 19.19 -3.40 -34.04
CA LEU A 99 20.64 -3.24 -34.04
C LEU A 99 21.31 -4.62 -33.86
N PRO A 100 21.58 -5.37 -34.93
CA PRO A 100 21.98 -6.79 -34.86
C PRO A 100 23.29 -7.00 -34.08
N LYS A 101 24.22 -6.03 -34.15
CA LYS A 101 25.49 -6.09 -33.40
C LYS A 101 25.28 -5.99 -31.89
N VAL A 102 24.34 -5.15 -31.46
CA VAL A 102 24.05 -4.92 -30.03
C VAL A 102 23.23 -6.09 -29.48
N GLN A 103 22.23 -6.56 -30.23
CA GLN A 103 21.42 -7.70 -29.82
C GLN A 103 22.23 -8.99 -29.73
N ALA A 104 23.08 -9.29 -30.73
CA ALA A 104 23.92 -10.49 -30.68
C ALA A 104 24.95 -10.46 -29.54
N ALA A 105 25.41 -9.27 -29.13
CA ALA A 105 26.37 -9.12 -28.04
C ALA A 105 25.73 -9.18 -26.65
N LEU A 106 24.56 -8.55 -26.46
CA LEU A 106 23.90 -8.39 -25.16
C LEU A 106 22.80 -9.42 -24.90
N PHE A 107 21.99 -9.77 -25.89
CA PHE A 107 20.82 -10.67 -25.76
C PHE A 107 20.82 -11.75 -26.87
N PRO A 108 21.81 -12.66 -26.86
CA PRO A 108 21.80 -13.81 -27.75
C PRO A 108 20.76 -14.84 -27.29
N ARG A 109 20.13 -15.53 -28.25
CA ARG A 109 19.09 -16.55 -28.01
C ARG A 109 19.52 -17.66 -27.05
N GLU A 110 20.81 -17.98 -27.01
CA GLU A 110 21.38 -19.00 -26.12
C GLU A 110 21.43 -18.56 -24.64
N GLY A 111 21.48 -17.25 -24.38
CA GLY A 111 21.53 -16.68 -23.03
C GLY A 111 20.15 -16.54 -22.36
N ASP A 112 19.06 -16.69 -23.13
CA ASP A 112 17.68 -16.47 -22.65
C ASP A 112 17.30 -17.44 -21.53
N VAL A 113 17.88 -18.65 -21.50
CA VAL A 113 17.56 -19.69 -20.51
C VAL A 113 17.87 -19.25 -19.08
N TYR A 114 19.00 -18.56 -18.86
CA TYR A 114 19.39 -18.12 -17.51
C TYR A 114 18.50 -16.98 -17.01
N LEU A 115 18.17 -16.03 -17.89
CA LEU A 115 17.30 -14.91 -17.58
C LEU A 115 15.86 -15.41 -17.32
N ASP A 116 15.36 -16.34 -18.13
CA ASP A 116 14.06 -17.00 -17.96
C ASP A 116 13.98 -17.73 -16.61
N LEU A 117 14.99 -18.54 -16.28
CA LEU A 117 15.03 -19.29 -15.02
C LEU A 117 15.01 -18.35 -13.80
N LEU A 118 15.85 -17.30 -13.83
CA LEU A 118 15.91 -16.31 -12.75
C LEU A 118 14.57 -15.57 -12.61
N SER A 119 13.91 -15.25 -13.73
CA SER A 119 12.61 -14.59 -13.76
C SER A 119 11.51 -15.44 -13.11
N LYS A 120 11.49 -16.74 -13.40
CA LYS A 120 10.52 -17.69 -12.85
C LYS A 120 10.71 -17.88 -11.35
N ILE A 121 11.95 -17.99 -10.87
CA ILE A 121 12.25 -18.03 -9.43
C ILE A 121 11.76 -16.75 -8.74
N GLY A 122 12.01 -15.59 -9.33
CA GLY A 122 11.50 -14.31 -8.87
C GLY A 122 9.98 -14.28 -8.71
N TYR A 123 9.29 -14.75 -9.75
CA TYR A 123 7.84 -14.81 -9.77
C TYR A 123 7.24 -15.79 -8.76
N ILE A 124 7.86 -16.94 -8.55
CA ILE A 124 7.48 -17.92 -7.52
C ILE A 124 7.45 -17.26 -6.14
N PHE A 125 8.54 -16.57 -5.76
CA PHE A 125 8.61 -15.87 -4.48
C PHE A 125 7.67 -14.67 -4.40
N PHE A 126 7.44 -13.97 -5.52
CA PHE A 126 6.50 -12.86 -5.59
C PHE A 126 5.08 -13.32 -5.27
N ILE A 127 4.62 -14.39 -5.93
CA ILE A 127 3.29 -14.97 -5.71
C ILE A 127 3.15 -15.53 -4.30
N PHE A 128 4.20 -16.18 -3.78
CA PHE A 128 4.25 -16.60 -2.38
C PHE A 128 4.08 -15.43 -1.41
N LEU A 129 4.84 -14.34 -1.58
CA LEU A 129 4.72 -13.15 -0.72
C LEU A 129 3.36 -12.47 -0.83
N CYS A 130 2.76 -12.42 -2.02
CA CYS A 130 1.38 -11.95 -2.18
C CYS A 130 0.39 -12.79 -1.37
N GLY A 131 0.60 -14.12 -1.30
CA GLY A 131 -0.17 -15.01 -0.42
C GLY A 131 0.09 -14.75 1.07
N VAL A 132 1.35 -14.59 1.49
CA VAL A 132 1.72 -14.34 2.91
C VAL A 132 1.16 -13.03 3.43
N LYS A 133 1.13 -11.99 2.60
CA LYS A 133 0.55 -10.69 2.99
C LYS A 133 -0.97 -10.79 3.19
N MET A 134 -1.63 -11.86 2.76
CA MET A 134 -3.07 -11.96 2.76
C MET A 134 -3.61 -12.66 4.02
N ASP A 135 -4.62 -12.06 4.65
CA ASP A 135 -5.43 -12.73 5.68
C ASP A 135 -6.72 -13.28 5.06
N PRO A 136 -6.78 -14.56 4.67
CA PRO A 136 -7.98 -15.12 4.07
C PRO A 136 -9.18 -15.08 5.03
N ARG A 137 -8.98 -15.10 6.35
CA ARG A 137 -10.10 -15.17 7.31
C ARG A 137 -10.85 -13.86 7.41
N THR A 138 -10.12 -12.76 7.56
CA THR A 138 -10.73 -11.43 7.63
C THR A 138 -11.39 -11.08 6.30
N VAL A 139 -10.73 -11.43 5.20
CA VAL A 139 -11.20 -11.09 3.86
C VAL A 139 -12.45 -11.89 3.45
N LEU A 140 -12.52 -13.19 3.79
CA LEU A 140 -13.72 -14.00 3.54
C LEU A 140 -14.90 -13.65 4.47
N ARG A 141 -14.66 -12.93 5.57
CA ARG A 141 -15.68 -12.43 6.50
C ARG A 141 -16.30 -11.08 6.10
N THR A 142 -15.86 -10.46 5.01
CA THR A 142 -16.33 -9.15 4.50
C THR A 142 -17.82 -9.13 4.07
N GLY A 143 -18.53 -10.24 4.25
CA GLY A 143 -19.98 -10.34 4.11
C GLY A 143 -20.44 -10.87 2.75
N ILE A 144 -21.75 -11.07 2.63
CA ILE A 144 -22.37 -11.71 1.45
C ILE A 144 -22.11 -10.96 0.14
N LYS A 145 -21.91 -9.64 0.20
CA LYS A 145 -21.61 -8.79 -0.97
C LYS A 145 -20.31 -9.21 -1.68
N ALA A 146 -19.26 -9.51 -0.92
CA ALA A 146 -17.98 -9.90 -1.50
C ALA A 146 -18.08 -11.26 -2.21
N TRP A 147 -18.82 -12.19 -1.60
CA TRP A 147 -19.10 -13.52 -2.15
C TRP A 147 -19.94 -13.48 -3.42
N THR A 148 -21.03 -12.71 -3.43
CA THR A 148 -21.89 -12.58 -4.62
C THR A 148 -21.11 -11.98 -5.79
N ILE A 149 -20.37 -10.88 -5.55
CA ILE A 149 -19.56 -10.24 -6.60
C ILE A 149 -18.43 -11.17 -7.05
N GLY A 150 -17.68 -11.78 -6.13
CA GLY A 150 -16.54 -12.63 -6.47
C GLY A 150 -16.91 -13.90 -7.24
N VAL A 151 -18.01 -14.56 -6.88
CA VAL A 151 -18.49 -15.76 -7.59
C VAL A 151 -19.07 -15.37 -8.96
N LEU A 152 -19.90 -14.33 -9.03
CA LEU A 152 -20.51 -13.88 -10.30
C LEU A 152 -19.46 -13.31 -11.27
N ALA A 153 -18.42 -12.68 -10.75
CA ALA A 153 -17.29 -12.20 -11.56
C ALA A 153 -16.62 -13.31 -12.36
N VAL A 154 -16.64 -14.57 -11.89
CA VAL A 154 -16.07 -15.72 -12.62
C VAL A 154 -17.13 -16.45 -13.43
N THR A 155 -18.30 -16.72 -12.85
CA THR A 155 -19.31 -17.56 -13.49
C THR A 155 -19.91 -16.90 -14.74
N ILE A 156 -20.11 -15.58 -14.74
CA ILE A 156 -20.63 -14.84 -15.90
C ILE A 156 -19.63 -14.83 -17.07
N PRO A 157 -18.34 -14.47 -16.90
CA PRO A 157 -17.36 -14.52 -17.99
C PRO A 157 -17.04 -15.94 -18.48
N VAL A 158 -17.03 -16.94 -17.60
CA VAL A 158 -16.80 -18.34 -18.01
C VAL A 158 -17.97 -18.86 -18.85
N SER A 159 -19.22 -18.65 -18.41
CA SER A 159 -20.40 -19.09 -19.16
C SER A 159 -20.53 -18.37 -20.50
N SER A 160 -20.36 -17.04 -20.52
CA SER A 160 -20.32 -16.27 -21.77
C SER A 160 -19.15 -16.68 -22.67
N GLY A 161 -17.98 -16.97 -22.11
CA GLY A 161 -16.83 -17.51 -22.85
C GLY A 161 -17.13 -18.85 -23.53
N LEU A 162 -17.89 -19.74 -22.88
CA LEU A 162 -18.35 -20.98 -23.51
C LEU A 162 -19.32 -20.72 -24.68
N VAL A 163 -20.25 -19.78 -24.52
CA VAL A 163 -21.18 -19.38 -25.59
C VAL A 163 -20.42 -18.77 -26.77
N LEU A 164 -19.46 -17.89 -26.49
CA LEU A 164 -18.60 -17.28 -27.51
C LEU A 164 -17.76 -18.33 -28.23
N ASN A 165 -17.25 -19.33 -27.51
CA ASN A 165 -16.56 -20.44 -28.14
C ASN A 165 -17.48 -21.17 -29.12
N LEU A 166 -18.70 -21.52 -28.75
CA LEU A 166 -19.65 -22.18 -29.66
C LEU A 166 -19.96 -21.33 -30.90
N PHE A 167 -20.10 -20.01 -30.72
CA PHE A 167 -20.41 -19.10 -31.82
C PHE A 167 -19.24 -18.91 -32.81
N TYR A 168 -18.01 -18.84 -32.31
CA TYR A 168 -16.81 -18.61 -33.12
C TYR A 168 -16.12 -19.89 -33.62
N GLN A 169 -16.52 -21.07 -33.13
CA GLN A 169 -15.93 -22.36 -33.52
C GLN A 169 -15.97 -22.61 -35.03
N SER A 170 -17.01 -22.14 -35.73
CA SER A 170 -17.16 -22.28 -37.18
C SER A 170 -16.49 -21.16 -38.00
N ARG A 171 -16.12 -20.05 -37.35
CA ARG A 171 -15.58 -18.84 -38.03
C ARG A 171 -14.06 -18.71 -37.94
N ILE A 172 -13.43 -19.43 -37.01
CA ILE A 172 -11.97 -19.38 -36.78
C ILE A 172 -11.32 -20.61 -37.41
N HIS A 173 -10.18 -20.43 -38.08
CA HIS A 173 -9.41 -21.53 -38.64
C HIS A 173 -9.02 -22.55 -37.56
N LYS A 174 -9.16 -23.84 -37.88
CA LYS A 174 -8.91 -24.98 -36.98
C LYS A 174 -7.55 -24.93 -36.27
N TYR A 175 -6.51 -24.39 -36.92
CA TYR A 175 -5.17 -24.24 -36.36
C TYR A 175 -5.10 -23.21 -35.22
N ARG A 176 -5.82 -22.09 -35.33
CA ARG A 176 -5.84 -21.00 -34.33
C ARG A 176 -6.91 -21.17 -33.25
N TRP A 177 -7.72 -22.22 -33.35
CA TRP A 177 -8.80 -22.52 -32.40
C TRP A 177 -8.31 -22.76 -30.95
N PRO A 178 -7.24 -23.54 -30.70
CA PRO A 178 -6.71 -23.72 -29.35
C PRO A 178 -6.22 -22.41 -28.74
N ALA A 179 -5.57 -21.56 -29.55
CA ALA A 179 -5.12 -20.24 -29.15
C ALA A 179 -6.30 -19.36 -28.71
N TYR A 180 -7.35 -19.26 -29.54
CA TYR A 180 -8.56 -18.50 -29.21
C TYR A 180 -9.20 -18.95 -27.89
N LYS A 181 -9.37 -20.27 -27.69
CA LYS A 181 -9.96 -20.83 -26.47
C LYS A 181 -9.15 -20.49 -25.22
N ASN A 182 -7.82 -20.52 -25.33
CA ASN A 182 -6.93 -20.17 -24.22
C ASN A 182 -6.89 -18.65 -23.98
N ILE A 183 -6.97 -17.81 -25.02
CA ILE A 183 -7.08 -16.35 -24.88
C ILE A 183 -8.32 -16.00 -24.05
N VAL A 184 -9.49 -16.52 -24.44
CA VAL A 184 -10.75 -16.28 -23.70
C VAL A 184 -10.63 -16.78 -22.25
N GLY A 185 -10.01 -17.95 -22.04
CA GLY A 185 -9.79 -18.50 -20.70
C GLY A 185 -8.90 -17.61 -19.82
N ILE A 186 -7.76 -17.16 -20.33
CA ILE A 186 -6.79 -16.36 -19.57
C ILE A 186 -7.30 -14.93 -19.34
N GLN A 187 -7.95 -14.33 -20.34
CA GLN A 187 -8.53 -12.98 -20.23
C GLN A 187 -9.57 -12.91 -19.10
N ASN A 188 -10.33 -13.98 -18.88
CA ASN A 188 -11.36 -14.09 -17.85
C ASN A 188 -10.83 -14.47 -16.45
N LEU A 189 -9.51 -14.48 -16.23
CA LEU A 189 -8.93 -14.64 -14.89
C LEU A 189 -8.97 -13.33 -14.10
N PHE A 190 -9.12 -13.48 -12.78
CA PHE A 190 -9.12 -12.40 -11.79
C PHE A 190 -8.04 -12.65 -10.74
N PRO A 191 -6.75 -12.50 -11.10
CA PRO A 191 -5.65 -12.81 -10.19
C PRO A 191 -5.59 -11.81 -9.05
N PHE A 192 -5.76 -12.31 -7.83
CA PHE A 192 -5.69 -11.52 -6.62
C PHE A 192 -4.37 -10.74 -6.49
N PRO A 193 -3.18 -11.30 -6.75
CA PRO A 193 -1.91 -10.58 -6.63
C PRO A 193 -1.84 -9.29 -7.46
N VAL A 194 -2.44 -9.29 -8.66
CA VAL A 194 -2.46 -8.13 -9.55
C VAL A 194 -3.40 -7.05 -9.01
N ILE A 195 -4.61 -7.44 -8.61
CA ILE A 195 -5.62 -6.52 -8.07
C ILE A 195 -5.12 -5.89 -6.76
N ALA A 196 -4.50 -6.69 -5.88
CA ALA A 196 -3.90 -6.21 -4.65
C ALA A 196 -2.77 -5.21 -4.92
N SER A 197 -1.89 -5.50 -5.88
CA SER A 197 -0.80 -4.59 -6.26
C SER A 197 -1.33 -3.26 -6.81
N MET A 198 -2.38 -3.31 -7.65
CA MET A 198 -3.03 -2.09 -8.17
C MET A 198 -3.67 -1.25 -7.06
N LEU A 199 -4.30 -1.86 -6.06
CA LEU A 199 -4.89 -1.15 -4.92
C LEU A 199 -3.83 -0.47 -4.03
N VAL A 200 -2.64 -1.07 -3.90
CA VAL A 200 -1.48 -0.42 -3.25
C VAL A 200 -1.05 0.80 -4.05
N ASP A 201 -0.88 0.64 -5.37
CA ASP A 201 -0.42 1.71 -6.26
C ASP A 201 -1.38 2.90 -6.30
N LEU A 202 -2.68 2.62 -6.29
CA LEU A 202 -3.74 3.64 -6.25
C LEU A 202 -3.97 4.25 -4.86
N LYS A 203 -3.31 3.74 -3.82
CA LYS A 203 -3.46 4.18 -2.43
C LYS A 203 -4.87 4.05 -1.83
N ILE A 204 -5.70 3.14 -2.36
CA ILE A 204 -7.10 2.97 -1.94
C ILE A 204 -7.37 1.61 -1.26
N MET A 205 -6.32 0.83 -1.00
CA MET A 205 -6.37 -0.47 -0.34
C MET A 205 -7.17 -0.46 0.98
N ASN A 206 -7.07 0.62 1.75
CA ASN A 206 -7.72 0.74 3.06
C ASN A 206 -9.19 1.18 3.00
N SER A 207 -9.65 1.68 1.86
CA SER A 207 -11.03 2.16 1.68
C SER A 207 -12.03 1.01 1.75
N GLU A 208 -13.32 1.32 1.97
CA GLU A 208 -14.40 0.32 1.90
C GLU A 208 -14.44 -0.39 0.55
N LEU A 209 -14.23 0.37 -0.54
CA LEU A 209 -14.08 -0.14 -1.90
C LEU A 209 -12.89 -1.09 -2.02
N GLY A 210 -11.73 -0.70 -1.49
CA GLY A 210 -10.50 -1.51 -1.52
C GLY A 210 -10.65 -2.83 -0.79
N ARG A 211 -11.26 -2.83 0.40
CA ARG A 211 -11.57 -4.06 1.17
C ARG A 211 -12.54 -4.96 0.43
N LEU A 212 -13.59 -4.39 -0.18
CA LEU A 212 -14.54 -5.16 -1.00
C LEU A 212 -13.85 -5.76 -2.23
N ALA A 213 -13.02 -4.97 -2.92
CA ALA A 213 -12.28 -5.41 -4.10
C ALA A 213 -11.30 -6.55 -3.78
N LEU A 214 -10.54 -6.46 -2.69
CA LEU A 214 -9.61 -7.53 -2.25
C LEU A 214 -10.36 -8.82 -1.89
N ALA A 215 -11.52 -8.69 -1.24
CA ALA A 215 -12.36 -9.84 -0.90
C ALA A 215 -12.97 -10.51 -2.11
N SER A 216 -13.59 -9.75 -2.99
CA SER A 216 -14.12 -10.28 -4.23
C SER A 216 -13.03 -10.85 -5.12
N ALA A 217 -11.84 -10.23 -5.18
CA ALA A 217 -10.69 -10.70 -5.94
C ALA A 217 -10.16 -12.04 -5.44
N LEU A 218 -9.97 -12.23 -4.12
CA LEU A 218 -9.51 -13.50 -3.57
C LEU A 218 -10.50 -14.62 -3.88
N ILE A 219 -11.80 -14.36 -3.67
CA ILE A 219 -12.85 -15.34 -3.95
C ILE A 219 -12.85 -15.68 -5.44
N SER A 220 -12.77 -14.67 -6.33
CA SER A 220 -12.72 -14.90 -7.77
C SER A 220 -11.48 -15.66 -8.20
N ASP A 221 -10.31 -15.40 -7.60
CA ASP A 221 -9.07 -16.10 -7.92
C ASP A 221 -9.20 -17.59 -7.55
N LEU A 222 -9.63 -17.89 -6.32
CA LEU A 222 -9.87 -19.26 -5.85
C LEU A 222 -10.91 -20.00 -6.71
N VAL A 223 -12.03 -19.37 -7.04
CA VAL A 223 -13.09 -19.96 -7.89
C VAL A 223 -12.60 -20.16 -9.33
N SER A 224 -11.81 -19.23 -9.87
CA SER A 224 -11.24 -19.34 -11.22
C SER A 224 -10.23 -20.48 -11.32
N ASN A 225 -9.39 -20.66 -10.30
CA ASN A 225 -8.42 -21.76 -10.24
C ASN A 225 -9.12 -23.12 -10.11
N LEU A 226 -10.17 -23.20 -9.29
CA LEU A 226 -11.00 -24.41 -9.18
C LEU A 226 -11.66 -24.74 -10.53
N THR A 227 -12.25 -23.73 -11.19
CA THR A 227 -12.92 -23.89 -12.48
C THR A 227 -11.93 -24.31 -13.59
N SER A 228 -10.75 -23.71 -13.62
CA SER A 228 -9.68 -24.05 -14.58
C SER A 228 -9.18 -25.49 -14.39
N THR A 229 -9.05 -25.94 -13.14
CA THR A 229 -8.68 -27.32 -12.80
C THR A 229 -9.74 -28.31 -13.27
N ILE A 230 -11.02 -28.02 -13.02
CA ILE A 230 -12.15 -28.84 -13.48
C ILE A 230 -12.18 -28.92 -15.01
N ILE A 231 -12.00 -27.79 -15.71
CA ILE A 231 -11.97 -27.75 -17.19
C ILE A 231 -10.80 -28.57 -17.74
N THR A 232 -9.62 -28.48 -17.12
CA THR A 232 -8.41 -29.19 -17.57
C THR A 232 -8.60 -30.70 -17.41
N TYR A 233 -9.09 -31.15 -16.26
CA TYR A 233 -9.36 -32.57 -16.01
C TYR A 233 -10.53 -33.10 -16.85
N GLY A 234 -11.56 -32.29 -17.09
CA GLY A 234 -12.65 -32.64 -18.00
C GLY A 234 -12.18 -32.86 -19.44
N ARG A 235 -11.18 -32.09 -19.93
CA ARG A 235 -10.58 -32.31 -21.26
C ARG A 235 -9.78 -33.60 -21.33
N ILE A 236 -8.97 -33.88 -20.30
CA ILE A 236 -8.18 -35.12 -20.21
C ILE A 236 -9.12 -36.34 -20.14
N GLY A 237 -10.26 -36.19 -19.46
CA GLY A 237 -11.33 -37.18 -19.35
C GLY A 237 -12.05 -37.55 -20.66
N GLN A 238 -11.79 -36.85 -21.77
CA GLN A 238 -12.37 -37.20 -23.10
C GLN A 238 -11.44 -38.04 -23.97
N ILE A 239 -10.20 -38.31 -23.53
CA ILE A 239 -9.19 -39.07 -24.28
C ILE A 239 -9.16 -40.50 -23.74
N GLY A 240 -9.32 -41.55 -24.57
CA GLY A 240 -9.69 -42.94 -24.21
C GLY A 240 -9.04 -43.66 -22.99
N PHE A 241 -7.92 -43.17 -22.42
CA PHE A 241 -7.36 -43.61 -21.11
C PHE A 241 -7.82 -42.71 -19.93
N ALA A 242 -8.92 -42.00 -20.14
CA ALA A 242 -9.43 -40.83 -19.42
C ALA A 242 -9.64 -40.99 -17.92
N ASN A 243 -10.29 -42.07 -17.50
CA ASN A 243 -10.77 -42.17 -16.11
C ASN A 243 -9.62 -42.39 -15.13
N VAL A 244 -8.60 -43.16 -15.51
CA VAL A 244 -7.44 -43.44 -14.65
C VAL A 244 -6.57 -42.18 -14.51
N ILE A 245 -6.29 -41.48 -15.62
CA ILE A 245 -5.48 -40.25 -15.59
C ILE A 245 -6.21 -39.14 -14.83
N MET A 246 -7.53 -39.00 -15.00
CA MET A 246 -8.34 -38.02 -14.29
C MET A 246 -8.39 -38.31 -12.78
N VAL A 247 -8.64 -39.57 -12.39
CA VAL A 247 -8.66 -39.97 -10.96
C VAL A 247 -7.26 -39.81 -10.34
N HIS A 248 -6.20 -40.17 -11.07
CA HIS A 248 -4.82 -39.98 -10.62
C HIS A 248 -4.47 -38.49 -10.43
N SER A 249 -4.80 -37.64 -11.40
CA SER A 249 -4.50 -36.19 -11.35
C SER A 249 -5.28 -35.48 -10.24
N THR A 250 -6.55 -35.83 -10.07
CA THR A 250 -7.38 -35.31 -8.97
C THR A 250 -6.87 -35.78 -7.60
N PHE A 251 -6.49 -37.06 -7.47
CA PHE A 251 -5.85 -37.58 -6.25
C PHE A 251 -4.55 -36.86 -5.93
N LEU A 252 -3.66 -36.67 -6.91
CA LEU A 252 -2.41 -35.92 -6.73
C LEU A 252 -2.64 -34.47 -6.33
N THR A 253 -3.65 -33.81 -6.90
CA THR A 253 -4.03 -32.43 -6.52
C THR A 253 -4.52 -32.34 -5.08
N VAL A 254 -5.41 -33.25 -4.67
CA VAL A 254 -5.89 -33.31 -3.29
C VAL A 254 -4.75 -33.66 -2.34
N SER A 255 -3.87 -34.59 -2.73
CA SER A 255 -2.67 -34.96 -1.96
C SER A 255 -1.74 -33.75 -1.76
N LEU A 256 -1.51 -32.94 -2.79
CA LEU A 256 -0.74 -31.70 -2.69
C LEU A 256 -1.39 -30.72 -1.70
N LEU A 257 -2.70 -30.49 -1.78
CA LEU A 257 -3.41 -29.61 -0.84
C LEU A 257 -3.30 -30.12 0.60
N LEU A 258 -3.48 -31.43 0.80
CA LEU A 258 -3.31 -32.08 2.10
C LEU A 258 -1.86 -31.94 2.59
N PHE A 259 -0.85 -32.12 1.73
CA PHE A 259 0.55 -31.93 2.07
C PHE A 259 0.84 -30.50 2.54
N ILE A 260 0.40 -29.48 1.80
CA ILE A 260 0.60 -28.08 2.20
C ILE A 260 -0.11 -27.79 3.54
N PHE A 261 -1.31 -28.35 3.76
CA PHE A 261 -2.05 -28.16 5.01
C PHE A 261 -1.45 -28.91 6.21
N PHE A 262 -1.09 -30.19 6.05
CA PHE A 262 -0.60 -31.06 7.12
C PHE A 262 0.89 -30.97 7.38
N VAL A 263 1.69 -30.43 6.45
CA VAL A 263 3.14 -30.20 6.65
C VAL A 263 3.42 -28.72 6.77
N GLY A 264 2.93 -27.91 5.83
CA GLY A 264 3.22 -26.47 5.79
C GLY A 264 2.65 -25.71 6.99
N ARG A 265 1.38 -25.93 7.35
CA ARG A 265 0.75 -25.23 8.49
C ARG A 265 1.38 -25.59 9.85
N PRO A 266 1.59 -26.86 10.22
CA PRO A 266 2.27 -27.16 11.49
C PRO A 266 3.73 -26.70 11.49
N LEU A 267 4.43 -26.72 10.35
CA LEU A 267 5.76 -26.12 10.25
C LEU A 267 5.73 -24.63 10.62
N CYS A 268 4.76 -23.87 10.08
CA CYS A 268 4.58 -22.46 10.45
C CYS A 268 4.33 -22.29 11.95
N LEU A 269 3.39 -23.07 12.51
CA LEU A 269 3.03 -22.98 13.93
C LEU A 269 4.20 -23.38 14.85
N TRP A 270 4.99 -24.37 14.46
CA TRP A 270 6.18 -24.78 15.19
C TRP A 270 7.25 -23.68 15.22
N ILE A 271 7.48 -22.99 14.10
CA ILE A 271 8.40 -21.84 14.04
C ILE A 271 7.90 -20.71 14.96
N ILE A 272 6.59 -20.44 14.97
CA ILE A 272 5.99 -19.41 15.80
C ILE A 272 6.16 -19.76 17.29
N GLN A 273 5.88 -21.01 17.69
CA GLN A 273 6.04 -21.46 19.08
C GLN A 273 7.50 -21.39 19.57
N LYS A 274 8.48 -21.62 18.68
CA LYS A 274 9.91 -21.48 19.02
C LYS A 274 10.41 -20.05 19.02
N THR A 275 9.66 -19.10 18.47
CA THR A 275 10.09 -17.70 18.40
C THR A 275 9.61 -16.97 19.65
N PRO A 276 10.50 -16.43 20.49
CA PRO A 276 10.09 -15.70 21.68
C PRO A 276 9.29 -14.44 21.33
N GLU A 277 8.26 -14.15 22.12
CA GLU A 277 7.33 -13.03 21.88
C GLU A 277 8.08 -11.70 21.72
N GLY A 278 7.78 -10.99 20.63
CA GLY A 278 8.35 -9.67 20.32
C GLY A 278 9.74 -9.67 19.66
N LYS A 279 10.39 -10.83 19.44
CA LYS A 279 11.64 -10.92 18.66
C LYS A 279 11.37 -11.35 17.22
N GLN A 280 12.20 -10.86 16.29
CA GLN A 280 12.17 -11.31 14.90
C GLN A 280 12.57 -12.79 14.80
N VAL A 281 11.92 -13.53 13.91
CA VAL A 281 12.25 -14.90 13.54
C VAL A 281 13.71 -14.99 13.08
N SER A 282 14.43 -16.02 13.51
CA SER A 282 15.84 -16.18 13.15
C SER A 282 16.02 -16.47 11.65
N ARG A 283 17.16 -16.04 11.09
CA ARG A 283 17.50 -16.20 9.67
C ARG A 283 17.37 -17.65 9.17
N PHE A 284 17.69 -18.61 10.03
CA PHE A 284 17.56 -20.04 9.72
C PHE A 284 16.13 -20.43 9.31
N HIS A 285 15.13 -19.94 10.04
CA HIS A 285 13.74 -20.27 9.73
C HIS A 285 13.24 -19.59 8.44
N VAL A 286 13.72 -18.40 8.12
CA VAL A 286 13.42 -17.75 6.82
C VAL A 286 13.95 -18.60 5.67
N ILE A 287 15.19 -19.08 5.77
CA ILE A 287 15.80 -19.99 4.77
C ILE A 287 15.01 -21.30 4.67
N LEU A 288 14.64 -21.90 5.81
CA LEU A 288 13.84 -23.11 5.84
C LEU A 288 12.50 -22.94 5.09
N MET A 289 11.83 -21.80 5.27
CA MET A 289 10.60 -21.48 4.55
C MET A 289 10.84 -21.29 3.05
N SER A 290 11.93 -20.60 2.66
CA SER A 290 12.28 -20.47 1.24
C SER A 290 12.55 -21.82 0.57
N ILE A 291 13.21 -22.75 1.26
CA ILE A 291 13.43 -24.12 0.75
C ILE A 291 12.08 -24.84 0.61
N PHE A 292 11.20 -24.72 1.61
CA PHE A 292 9.87 -25.35 1.55
C PHE A 292 9.03 -24.81 0.39
N VAL A 293 9.08 -23.50 0.09
CA VAL A 293 8.44 -22.91 -1.11
C VAL A 293 8.91 -23.61 -2.38
N LEU A 294 10.22 -23.82 -2.55
CA LEU A 294 10.78 -24.51 -3.73
C LEU A 294 10.31 -25.98 -3.82
N VAL A 295 10.23 -26.68 -2.69
CA VAL A 295 9.68 -28.06 -2.65
C VAL A 295 8.21 -28.06 -3.06
N VAL A 296 7.40 -27.13 -2.56
CA VAL A 296 5.98 -27.01 -2.94
C VAL A 296 5.82 -26.74 -4.43
N VAL A 297 6.66 -25.87 -5.01
CA VAL A 297 6.65 -25.59 -6.46
C VAL A 297 6.97 -26.85 -7.25
N LEU A 298 8.03 -27.57 -6.87
CA LEU A 298 8.43 -28.82 -7.52
C LEU A 298 7.29 -29.85 -7.48
N LEU A 299 6.63 -30.01 -6.34
CA LEU A 299 5.48 -30.91 -6.21
C LEU A 299 4.30 -30.44 -7.07
N THR A 300 4.05 -29.12 -7.13
CA THR A 300 2.96 -28.55 -7.93
C THR A 300 3.14 -28.80 -9.42
N ASP A 301 4.37 -28.62 -9.92
CA ASP A 301 4.71 -28.84 -11.33
C ASP A 301 4.57 -30.32 -11.70
N ASN A 302 5.01 -31.23 -10.81
CA ASN A 302 4.83 -32.68 -10.99
C ASN A 302 3.35 -33.12 -11.02
N VAL A 303 2.46 -32.41 -10.34
CA VAL A 303 1.00 -32.67 -10.39
C VAL A 303 0.41 -32.24 -11.73
N GLY A 304 1.11 -31.41 -12.51
CA GLY A 304 0.61 -30.83 -13.77
C GLY A 304 -0.24 -29.56 -13.55
N LEU A 305 -0.15 -28.96 -12.37
CA LEU A 305 -0.72 -27.63 -12.09
C LEU A 305 0.30 -26.55 -12.47
N ASN A 306 -0.17 -25.36 -12.82
CA ASN A 306 0.74 -24.24 -13.04
C ASN A 306 1.56 -23.97 -11.77
N TYR A 307 2.88 -23.88 -11.92
CA TYR A 307 3.87 -23.80 -10.84
C TYR A 307 3.65 -22.65 -9.83
N GLN A 308 2.86 -21.62 -10.20
CA GLN A 308 2.50 -20.49 -9.33
C GLN A 308 1.45 -20.82 -8.26
N TYR A 309 0.61 -21.84 -8.45
CA TYR A 309 -0.54 -22.09 -7.56
C TYR A 309 -0.12 -22.64 -6.20
N GLY A 310 0.86 -23.55 -6.17
CA GLY A 310 1.42 -24.08 -4.93
C GLY A 310 1.96 -23.02 -3.99
N PRO A 311 2.93 -22.18 -4.41
CA PRO A 311 3.45 -21.10 -3.58
C PRO A 311 2.38 -20.09 -3.15
N PHE A 312 1.38 -19.80 -3.99
CA PHE A 312 0.25 -18.95 -3.58
C PHE A 312 -0.57 -19.55 -2.43
N LEU A 313 -0.99 -20.82 -2.58
CA LEU A 313 -1.78 -21.54 -1.58
C LEU A 313 -1.00 -21.75 -0.27
N PHE A 314 0.30 -22.04 -0.38
CA PHE A 314 1.17 -22.10 0.78
C PHE A 314 1.29 -20.74 1.46
N GLY A 315 1.46 -19.66 0.70
CA GLY A 315 1.47 -18.29 1.22
C GLY A 315 0.21 -17.96 2.03
N LEU A 316 -0.98 -18.32 1.53
CA LEU A 316 -2.27 -18.13 2.24
C LEU A 316 -2.39 -18.91 3.55
N LEU A 317 -1.61 -19.98 3.72
CA LEU A 317 -1.58 -20.78 4.95
C LEU A 317 -0.60 -20.24 5.99
N VAL A 318 0.40 -19.46 5.57
CA VAL A 318 1.29 -18.76 6.49
C VAL A 318 0.47 -17.68 7.21
N PRO A 319 0.44 -17.66 8.54
CA PRO A 319 -0.29 -16.63 9.27
C PRO A 319 0.29 -15.26 8.97
N ASP A 320 -0.59 -14.35 8.64
CA ASP A 320 -0.30 -12.98 8.26
C ASP A 320 0.10 -12.15 9.50
N GLY A 321 1.15 -11.35 9.36
CA GLY A 321 1.67 -10.51 10.45
C GLY A 321 2.74 -11.17 11.35
N PRO A 322 3.08 -10.54 12.49
CA PRO A 322 4.17 -11.00 13.36
C PRO A 322 3.82 -12.26 14.16
N PRO A 323 4.82 -13.12 14.50
CA PRO A 323 6.24 -12.92 14.21
C PRO A 323 6.67 -13.40 12.82
N LEU A 324 5.97 -14.37 12.21
CA LEU A 324 6.46 -15.08 11.02
C LEU A 324 6.22 -14.34 9.70
N GLY A 325 4.97 -14.08 9.33
CA GLY A 325 4.64 -13.41 8.05
C GLY A 325 5.30 -12.05 7.91
N ALA A 326 5.31 -11.25 8.99
CA ALA A 326 6.03 -9.99 9.10
C ALA A 326 7.51 -10.11 8.72
N THR A 327 8.20 -11.10 9.29
CA THR A 327 9.64 -11.29 9.05
C THR A 327 9.94 -11.81 7.66
N LEU A 328 9.10 -12.69 7.09
CA LEU A 328 9.26 -13.16 5.72
C LEU A 328 9.10 -12.00 4.73
N VAL A 329 8.06 -11.19 4.92
CA VAL A 329 7.80 -10.02 4.07
C VAL A 329 8.94 -9.01 4.19
N ASP A 330 9.32 -8.60 5.40
CA ASP A 330 10.41 -7.64 5.63
C ASP A 330 11.75 -8.07 4.99
N ARG A 331 12.09 -9.37 5.09
CA ARG A 331 13.37 -9.90 4.57
C ARG A 331 13.37 -10.18 3.08
N LEU A 332 12.25 -10.60 2.50
CA LEU A 332 12.19 -11.03 1.09
C LEU A 332 11.61 -9.95 0.18
N GLU A 333 10.77 -9.04 0.66
CA GLU A 333 10.05 -8.07 -0.18
C GLU A 333 10.99 -7.16 -0.98
N THR A 334 12.07 -6.68 -0.37
CA THR A 334 13.04 -5.80 -1.04
C THR A 334 13.70 -6.48 -2.23
N LEU A 335 14.11 -7.74 -2.07
CA LEU A 335 14.70 -8.53 -3.15
C LEU A 335 13.66 -8.96 -4.18
N VAL A 336 12.51 -9.46 -3.72
CA VAL A 336 11.51 -10.09 -4.59
C VAL A 336 10.71 -9.03 -5.35
N SER A 337 10.05 -8.10 -4.66
CA SER A 337 9.23 -7.05 -5.29
C SER A 337 10.08 -5.91 -5.86
N GLY A 338 11.26 -5.68 -5.30
CA GLY A 338 12.17 -4.63 -5.78
C GLY A 338 12.95 -5.04 -7.02
N LEU A 339 13.48 -6.27 -7.05
CA LEU A 339 14.45 -6.73 -8.07
C LEU A 339 13.87 -7.86 -8.94
N LEU A 340 13.38 -8.96 -8.35
CA LEU A 340 13.12 -10.19 -9.10
C LEU A 340 11.75 -10.22 -9.83
N ALA A 341 10.70 -9.63 -9.28
CA ALA A 341 9.38 -9.58 -9.93
C ALA A 341 9.35 -8.70 -11.20
N PRO A 342 9.96 -7.49 -11.20
CA PRO A 342 10.11 -6.68 -12.41
C PRO A 342 10.82 -7.42 -13.54
N LEU A 343 11.78 -8.28 -13.19
CA LEU A 343 12.56 -9.03 -14.16
C LEU A 343 11.69 -9.97 -15.02
N LEU A 344 10.68 -10.62 -14.44
CA LEU A 344 9.72 -11.41 -15.22
C LEU A 344 8.95 -10.56 -16.21
N VAL A 345 8.44 -9.41 -15.77
CA VAL A 345 7.62 -8.53 -16.61
C VAL A 345 8.45 -7.99 -17.78
N THR A 346 9.66 -7.53 -17.49
CA THR A 346 10.60 -7.06 -18.52
C THR A 346 11.01 -8.19 -19.45
N PHE A 347 11.28 -9.39 -18.94
CA PHE A 347 11.61 -10.55 -19.77
C PHE A 347 10.46 -10.95 -20.72
N CYS A 348 9.22 -10.97 -20.23
CA CYS A 348 8.05 -11.15 -21.10
C CYS A 348 7.96 -10.03 -22.16
N GLY A 349 8.23 -8.77 -21.78
CA GLY A 349 8.26 -7.63 -22.70
C GLY A 349 9.38 -7.73 -23.76
N MET A 350 10.54 -8.30 -23.41
CA MET A 350 11.64 -8.52 -24.35
C MET A 350 11.32 -9.53 -25.45
N ASN A 351 10.38 -10.44 -25.19
CA ASN A 351 9.93 -11.41 -26.19
C ASN A 351 8.85 -10.85 -27.14
N VAL A 352 8.48 -9.58 -26.98
CA VAL A 352 7.49 -8.90 -27.86
C VAL A 352 8.15 -8.44 -29.15
N ASN A 353 7.57 -8.84 -30.28
CA ASN A 353 7.99 -8.42 -31.61
C ASN A 353 6.86 -7.70 -32.35
N LEU A 354 6.91 -6.37 -32.39
CA LEU A 354 5.94 -5.55 -33.13
C LEU A 354 6.33 -5.29 -34.59
N VAL A 355 7.51 -5.74 -35.02
CA VAL A 355 8.01 -5.52 -36.38
C VAL A 355 7.50 -6.62 -37.33
N GLU A 356 7.31 -7.83 -36.81
CA GLU A 356 6.82 -9.00 -37.55
C GLU A 356 5.28 -9.15 -37.47
N LEU A 357 4.52 -8.07 -37.67
CA LEU A 357 3.05 -8.10 -37.67
C LEU A 357 2.51 -8.19 -39.10
N TYR A 358 2.32 -9.40 -39.62
CA TYR A 358 1.96 -9.60 -41.03
C TYR A 358 0.45 -9.71 -41.28
N ASP A 359 -0.34 -10.23 -40.33
CA ASP A 359 -1.78 -10.50 -40.51
C ASP A 359 -2.69 -9.49 -39.79
N LEU A 360 -2.92 -8.32 -40.41
CA LEU A 360 -3.80 -7.27 -39.85
C LEU A 360 -5.23 -7.75 -39.56
N ARG A 361 -5.76 -8.70 -40.33
CA ARG A 361 -7.13 -9.22 -40.13
C ARG A 361 -7.19 -10.03 -38.84
N PHE A 362 -6.22 -10.91 -38.63
CA PHE A 362 -6.13 -11.68 -37.40
C PHE A 362 -5.90 -10.80 -36.18
N ILE A 363 -5.02 -9.80 -36.29
CA ILE A 363 -4.79 -8.79 -35.24
C ILE A 363 -6.10 -8.10 -34.85
N GLY A 364 -6.88 -7.63 -35.83
CA GLY A 364 -8.19 -7.03 -35.58
C GLY A 364 -9.16 -7.99 -34.88
N THR A 365 -9.10 -9.28 -35.23
CA THR A 365 -9.91 -10.32 -34.58
C THR A 365 -9.49 -10.52 -33.12
N VAL A 366 -8.20 -10.58 -32.82
CA VAL A 366 -7.66 -10.70 -31.46
C VAL A 366 -8.07 -9.50 -30.61
N TRP A 367 -7.92 -8.27 -31.10
CA TRP A 367 -8.34 -7.07 -30.38
C TRP A 367 -9.85 -7.00 -30.14
N MET A 368 -10.67 -7.42 -31.11
CA MET A 368 -12.11 -7.52 -30.93
C MET A 368 -12.47 -8.46 -29.78
N VAL A 369 -11.81 -9.63 -29.71
CA VAL A 369 -12.04 -10.63 -28.66
C VAL A 369 -11.63 -10.10 -27.30
N ILE A 370 -10.46 -9.46 -27.22
CA ILE A 370 -9.97 -8.82 -25.99
C ILE A 370 -10.95 -7.74 -25.52
N GLY A 371 -11.41 -6.87 -26.43
CA GLY A 371 -12.39 -5.82 -26.11
C GLY A 371 -13.71 -6.39 -25.61
N MET A 372 -14.21 -7.45 -26.24
CA MET A 372 -15.41 -8.15 -25.81
C MET A 372 -15.24 -8.81 -24.43
N CYS A 373 -14.11 -9.48 -24.17
CA CYS A 373 -13.80 -10.03 -22.86
C CYS A 373 -13.74 -8.94 -21.79
N LEU A 374 -13.11 -7.80 -22.09
CA LEU A 374 -13.04 -6.66 -21.17
C LEU A 374 -14.45 -6.13 -20.83
N LEU A 375 -15.30 -5.93 -21.83
CA LEU A 375 -16.69 -5.49 -21.63
C LEU A 375 -17.47 -6.49 -20.77
N LEU A 376 -17.32 -7.79 -21.03
CA LEU A 376 -17.96 -8.84 -20.23
C LEU A 376 -17.49 -8.82 -18.77
N LYS A 377 -16.19 -8.64 -18.52
CA LYS A 377 -15.65 -8.52 -17.15
C LYS A 377 -16.22 -7.30 -16.44
N LEU A 378 -16.25 -6.15 -17.12
CA LEU A 378 -16.78 -4.92 -16.53
C LEU A 378 -18.27 -5.09 -16.16
N VAL A 379 -19.08 -5.64 -17.05
CA VAL A 379 -20.50 -5.90 -16.79
C VAL A 379 -20.70 -6.93 -15.68
N ALA A 380 -19.91 -8.01 -15.68
CA ALA A 380 -19.98 -9.08 -14.69
C ALA A 380 -19.67 -8.62 -13.26
N ILE A 381 -18.96 -7.51 -13.08
CA ILE A 381 -18.68 -6.92 -11.77
C ILE A 381 -19.65 -5.78 -11.47
N PHE A 382 -19.89 -4.90 -12.44
CA PHE A 382 -20.73 -3.72 -12.26
C PHE A 382 -22.17 -4.09 -11.90
N VAL A 383 -22.80 -5.02 -12.63
CA VAL A 383 -24.20 -5.39 -12.41
C VAL A 383 -24.41 -6.01 -11.01
N PRO A 384 -23.65 -7.02 -10.57
CA PRO A 384 -23.76 -7.54 -9.21
C PRO A 384 -23.46 -6.50 -8.13
N ALA A 385 -22.51 -5.59 -8.34
CA ALA A 385 -22.18 -4.53 -7.38
C ALA A 385 -23.36 -3.58 -7.17
N VAL A 386 -24.03 -3.16 -8.25
CA VAL A 386 -25.23 -2.31 -8.18
C VAL A 386 -26.39 -3.04 -7.49
N ILE A 387 -26.60 -4.32 -7.80
CA ILE A 387 -27.60 -5.16 -7.11
C ILE A 387 -27.30 -5.26 -5.61
N CYS A 388 -26.02 -5.31 -5.22
CA CYS A 388 -25.56 -5.30 -3.83
C CYS A 388 -25.61 -3.92 -3.16
N ARG A 389 -26.26 -2.94 -3.79
CA ARG A 389 -26.43 -1.54 -3.33
C ARG A 389 -25.10 -0.80 -3.14
N VAL A 390 -24.10 -1.06 -3.97
CA VAL A 390 -22.89 -0.23 -4.06
C VAL A 390 -23.23 1.01 -4.92
N PRO A 391 -22.84 2.23 -4.51
CA PRO A 391 -23.05 3.44 -5.30
C PRO A 391 -22.51 3.31 -6.74
N LEU A 392 -23.16 3.91 -7.74
CA LEU A 392 -22.81 3.71 -9.16
C LEU A 392 -21.35 4.07 -9.48
N LYS A 393 -20.82 5.14 -8.89
CA LYS A 393 -19.42 5.56 -9.07
C LYS A 393 -18.45 4.53 -8.50
N ASP A 394 -18.75 4.05 -7.28
CA ASP A 394 -17.96 3.02 -6.61
C ASP A 394 -18.05 1.67 -7.33
N ALA A 395 -19.22 1.30 -7.84
CA ALA A 395 -19.41 0.10 -8.64
C ALA A 395 -18.61 0.15 -9.95
N ALA A 396 -18.54 1.31 -10.62
CA ALA A 396 -17.70 1.50 -11.79
C ALA A 396 -16.20 1.41 -11.43
N ALA A 397 -15.76 2.09 -10.36
CA ALA A 397 -14.39 2.01 -9.87
C ALA A 397 -13.99 0.57 -9.49
N LEU A 398 -14.89 -0.17 -8.84
CA LEU A 398 -14.71 -1.59 -8.52
C LEU A 398 -14.53 -2.44 -9.78
N ALA A 399 -15.36 -2.24 -10.81
CA ALA A 399 -15.29 -2.98 -12.06
C ALA A 399 -13.97 -2.75 -12.80
N PHE A 400 -13.49 -1.50 -12.88
CA PHE A 400 -12.18 -1.20 -13.47
C PHE A 400 -11.02 -1.73 -12.63
N THR A 401 -11.13 -1.69 -11.31
CA THR A 401 -10.09 -2.22 -10.41
C THR A 401 -9.96 -3.74 -10.51
N MET A 402 -11.07 -4.47 -10.54
CA MET A 402 -11.06 -5.93 -10.64
C MET A 402 -10.77 -6.44 -12.06
N SER A 403 -10.94 -5.62 -13.09
CA SER A 403 -10.57 -5.99 -14.47
C SER A 403 -9.08 -5.80 -14.77
N ALA A 404 -8.29 -5.35 -13.79
CA ALA A 404 -6.86 -5.14 -13.91
C ALA A 404 -6.09 -6.38 -14.41
N GLN A 405 -5.16 -6.15 -15.32
CA GLN A 405 -4.24 -7.15 -15.83
C GLN A 405 -2.80 -6.83 -15.43
N GLY A 406 -2.00 -7.87 -15.24
CA GLY A 406 -0.61 -7.68 -14.86
C GLY A 406 0.24 -8.93 -14.95
N VAL A 407 1.16 -9.06 -13.98
CA VAL A 407 2.24 -10.05 -13.98
C VAL A 407 1.72 -11.49 -14.18
N VAL A 408 0.58 -11.82 -13.57
CA VAL A 408 0.00 -13.18 -13.65
C VAL A 408 -0.47 -13.51 -15.06
N GLN A 409 -1.22 -12.62 -15.71
CA GLN A 409 -1.66 -12.84 -17.10
C GLN A 409 -0.48 -12.90 -18.07
N MET A 410 0.53 -12.02 -17.89
CA MET A 410 1.77 -12.03 -18.68
C MET A 410 2.48 -13.39 -18.58
N SER A 411 2.58 -13.95 -17.38
CA SER A 411 3.17 -15.28 -17.17
C SER A 411 2.39 -16.38 -17.89
N PHE A 412 1.05 -16.33 -17.87
CA PHE A 412 0.22 -17.26 -18.63
C PHE A 412 0.39 -17.14 -20.14
N TYR A 413 0.49 -15.92 -20.68
CA TYR A 413 0.73 -15.71 -22.10
C TYR A 413 2.09 -16.27 -22.51
N TYR A 414 3.11 -16.02 -21.70
CA TYR A 414 4.45 -16.55 -21.95
C TYR A 414 4.48 -18.08 -21.89
N TYR A 415 3.85 -18.70 -20.89
CA TYR A 415 3.74 -20.16 -20.79
C TYR A 415 3.09 -20.79 -22.03
N ASN A 416 2.02 -20.19 -22.55
CA ASN A 416 1.34 -20.70 -23.74
C ASN A 416 2.12 -20.43 -25.04
N ALA A 417 2.93 -19.37 -25.09
CA ALA A 417 3.85 -19.12 -26.20
C ALA A 417 4.98 -20.18 -26.24
N VAL A 418 5.58 -20.51 -25.08
CA VAL A 418 6.60 -21.57 -24.96
C VAL A 418 6.05 -22.94 -25.34
N ASN A 419 4.81 -23.25 -24.93
CA ASN A 419 4.11 -24.48 -25.32
C ASN A 419 3.56 -24.45 -26.76
N GLN A 420 4.00 -23.51 -27.60
CA GLN A 420 3.62 -23.37 -29.01
C GLN A 420 2.12 -23.30 -29.26
N THR A 421 1.35 -22.84 -28.26
CA THR A 421 -0.09 -22.62 -28.41
C THR A 421 -0.38 -21.22 -28.96
N PHE A 422 0.51 -20.26 -28.70
CA PHE A 422 0.43 -18.90 -29.25
C PHE A 422 1.57 -18.62 -30.22
N ASP A 423 1.22 -18.07 -31.37
CA ASP A 423 2.19 -17.48 -32.30
C ASP A 423 2.80 -16.21 -31.69
N GLY A 424 4.02 -15.85 -32.09
CA GLY A 424 4.72 -14.65 -31.59
C GLY A 424 3.91 -13.35 -31.79
N GLU A 425 3.16 -13.24 -32.88
CA GLU A 425 2.22 -12.13 -33.14
C GLU A 425 1.12 -12.05 -32.06
N THR A 426 0.54 -13.20 -31.70
CA THR A 426 -0.54 -13.29 -30.70
C THR A 426 -0.01 -12.91 -29.31
N PHE A 427 1.16 -13.43 -28.94
CA PHE A 427 1.81 -13.09 -27.68
C PHE A 427 2.10 -11.58 -27.57
N SER A 428 2.58 -10.97 -28.66
CA SER A 428 2.87 -9.54 -28.73
C SER A 428 1.60 -8.70 -28.54
N MET A 429 0.49 -9.08 -29.20
CA MET A 429 -0.81 -8.40 -29.06
C MET A 429 -1.40 -8.53 -27.66
N LEU A 430 -1.31 -9.70 -27.04
CA LEU A 430 -1.78 -9.92 -25.67
C LEU A 430 -0.96 -9.10 -24.67
N THR A 431 0.37 -9.03 -24.83
CA THR A 431 1.24 -8.20 -24.00
C THR A 431 0.90 -6.71 -24.14
N MET A 432 0.66 -6.23 -25.37
CA MET A 432 0.19 -4.86 -25.61
C MET A 432 -1.18 -4.60 -24.96
N SER A 433 -2.07 -5.59 -24.94
CA SER A 433 -3.34 -5.46 -24.24
C SER A 433 -3.19 -5.28 -22.73
N VAL A 434 -2.25 -6.01 -22.09
CA VAL A 434 -1.95 -5.84 -20.66
C VAL A 434 -1.41 -4.43 -20.40
N LEU A 435 -0.50 -3.94 -21.25
CA LEU A 435 0.05 -2.58 -21.14
C LEU A 435 -1.05 -1.51 -21.19
N ILE A 436 -1.92 -1.57 -22.21
CA ILE A 436 -3.00 -0.59 -22.41
C ILE A 436 -4.03 -0.68 -21.29
N GLN A 437 -4.45 -1.88 -20.90
CA GLN A 437 -5.45 -2.05 -19.85
C GLN A 437 -4.92 -1.64 -18.48
N ALA A 438 -3.66 -1.96 -18.14
CA ALA A 438 -3.06 -1.54 -16.88
C ALA A 438 -2.96 0.00 -16.78
N ALA A 439 -2.56 0.66 -17.88
CA ALA A 439 -2.52 2.12 -17.94
C ALA A 439 -3.93 2.73 -17.82
N ALA A 440 -4.88 2.25 -18.62
CA ALA A 440 -6.25 2.76 -18.65
C ALA A 440 -6.96 2.56 -17.31
N ALA A 441 -6.87 1.38 -16.70
CA ALA A 441 -7.53 1.07 -15.44
C ALA A 441 -7.04 2.00 -14.31
N ASN A 442 -5.73 2.25 -14.21
CA ASN A 442 -5.19 3.16 -13.19
C ASN A 442 -5.66 4.61 -13.38
N VAL A 443 -5.62 5.12 -14.61
CA VAL A 443 -6.06 6.49 -14.92
C VAL A 443 -7.56 6.64 -14.66
N ILE A 444 -8.38 5.70 -15.12
CA ILE A 444 -9.84 5.74 -14.98
C ILE A 444 -10.25 5.63 -13.50
N VAL A 445 -9.70 4.67 -12.74
CA VAL A 445 -10.05 4.52 -11.32
C VAL A 445 -9.66 5.76 -10.53
N LYS A 446 -8.48 6.32 -10.78
CA LYS A 446 -8.06 7.57 -10.12
C LYS A 446 -8.99 8.75 -10.45
N ALA A 447 -9.46 8.84 -11.70
CA ALA A 447 -10.39 9.89 -12.12
C ALA A 447 -11.79 9.71 -11.54
N LEU A 448 -12.27 8.47 -11.43
CA LEU A 448 -13.59 8.14 -10.86
C LEU A 448 -13.61 8.23 -9.34
N TYR A 449 -12.48 7.91 -8.69
CA TYR A 449 -12.35 7.76 -7.25
C TYR A 449 -11.21 8.65 -6.72
N ASP A 450 -11.47 9.95 -6.67
CA ASP A 450 -10.60 10.92 -6.01
C ASP A 450 -10.88 10.93 -4.51
N TYR A 451 -10.13 10.12 -3.77
CA TYR A 451 -10.29 9.99 -2.32
C TYR A 451 -10.08 11.31 -1.58
N SER A 452 -9.28 12.23 -2.14
CA SER A 452 -9.01 13.54 -1.50
C SER A 452 -10.25 14.43 -1.39
N ARG A 453 -11.30 14.14 -2.18
CA ARG A 453 -12.59 14.84 -2.17
C ARG A 453 -13.62 14.22 -1.24
N MET A 454 -13.35 13.07 -0.60
CA MET A 454 -14.30 12.45 0.35
C MET A 454 -14.71 13.40 1.48
N TYR A 455 -13.80 14.28 1.90
CA TYR A 455 -14.03 15.20 3.02
C TYR A 455 -14.46 16.61 2.60
N THR A 456 -14.40 16.96 1.31
CA THR A 456 -14.55 18.36 0.83
C THR A 456 -16.00 18.88 0.77
N GLY A 457 -16.99 18.06 1.11
CA GLY A 457 -18.41 18.43 1.09
C GLY A 457 -19.09 18.48 2.46
N TYR A 458 -18.35 18.26 3.56
CA TYR A 458 -18.94 18.18 4.89
C TYR A 458 -18.87 19.51 5.65
N GLN A 459 -19.94 19.76 6.41
CA GLN A 459 -20.18 20.89 7.31
C GLN A 459 -18.90 21.32 8.06
N LYS A 460 -18.69 22.63 8.26
CA LYS A 460 -17.57 23.15 9.06
C LYS A 460 -17.52 22.46 10.42
N ARG A 461 -16.41 21.79 10.72
CA ARG A 461 -16.12 20.99 11.93
C ARG A 461 -14.81 21.47 12.53
N ASP A 462 -14.84 22.71 12.96
CA ASP A 462 -13.77 23.34 13.71
C ASP A 462 -14.28 23.59 15.15
N ILE A 463 -13.34 23.86 16.05
CA ILE A 463 -13.58 24.19 17.44
C ILE A 463 -14.32 25.52 17.55
N GLN A 464 -14.01 26.48 16.67
CA GLN A 464 -14.63 27.81 16.70
C GLN A 464 -16.15 27.80 16.47
N HIS A 465 -16.65 26.97 15.55
CA HIS A 465 -18.08 26.85 15.24
C HIS A 465 -18.78 25.79 16.10
N THR A 466 -18.03 25.04 16.92
CA THR A 466 -18.62 24.17 17.94
C THR A 466 -19.10 25.05 19.09
N ALA A 467 -20.38 24.95 19.46
CA ALA A 467 -20.92 25.76 20.56
C ALA A 467 -20.09 25.56 21.85
N PHE A 468 -19.90 26.63 22.61
CA PHE A 468 -19.02 26.65 23.79
C PHE A 468 -19.39 25.58 24.84
N HIS A 469 -20.69 25.24 24.95
CA HIS A 469 -21.26 24.22 25.84
C HIS A 469 -21.62 22.90 25.14
N ALA A 470 -21.29 22.74 23.85
CA ALA A 470 -21.47 21.48 23.16
C ALA A 470 -20.36 20.48 23.51
N GLU A 471 -20.69 19.20 23.34
CA GLU A 471 -19.76 18.08 23.45
C GLU A 471 -18.55 18.29 22.53
N LEU A 472 -17.33 18.31 23.08
CA LEU A 472 -16.11 18.39 22.30
C LEU A 472 -15.64 16.98 21.94
N ARG A 473 -15.48 16.70 20.64
CA ARG A 473 -15.08 15.39 20.13
C ARG A 473 -13.63 15.42 19.67
N VAL A 474 -12.75 14.80 20.44
CA VAL A 474 -11.29 14.83 20.21
C VAL A 474 -10.81 13.45 19.78
N LEU A 475 -10.14 13.36 18.63
CA LEU A 475 -9.39 12.18 18.21
C LEU A 475 -7.92 12.35 18.62
N SER A 476 -7.44 11.54 19.56
CA SER A 476 -6.02 11.50 19.90
C SER A 476 -5.29 10.37 19.22
N CYS A 477 -4.15 10.65 18.62
CA CYS A 477 -3.30 9.65 17.97
C CYS A 477 -2.06 9.37 18.83
N GLY A 478 -1.66 8.11 18.96
CA GLY A 478 -0.48 7.74 19.76
C GLY A 478 0.24 6.51 19.24
N HIS A 479 1.56 6.57 19.17
CA HIS A 479 2.43 5.45 18.82
C HIS A 479 3.10 4.84 20.04
N ARG A 480 3.35 5.66 21.07
CA ARG A 480 4.03 5.28 22.33
C ARG A 480 3.23 5.69 23.55
N VAL A 481 3.56 5.07 24.69
CA VAL A 481 2.91 5.37 25.97
C VAL A 481 3.15 6.84 26.34
N ASP A 482 4.34 7.35 26.01
CA ASP A 482 4.73 8.75 26.20
C ASP A 482 3.76 9.72 25.50
N ASP A 483 3.29 9.38 24.30
CA ASP A 483 2.31 10.19 23.54
C ASP A 483 0.96 10.22 24.25
N VAL A 484 0.54 9.08 24.79
CA VAL A 484 -0.73 8.95 25.52
C VAL A 484 -0.70 9.75 26.81
N LEU A 485 0.44 9.76 27.51
CA LEU A 485 0.63 10.58 28.72
C LEU A 485 0.62 12.07 28.39
N ALA A 486 1.25 12.49 27.30
CA ALA A 486 1.24 13.88 26.83
C ALA A 486 -0.19 14.35 26.51
N VAL A 487 -0.93 13.55 25.75
CA VAL A 487 -2.33 13.83 25.41
C VAL A 487 -3.19 13.90 26.67
N ARG A 488 -3.02 12.98 27.62
CA ARG A 488 -3.77 12.97 28.88
C ARG A 488 -3.66 14.30 29.61
N LYS A 489 -2.46 14.89 29.71
CA LYS A 489 -2.27 16.21 30.35
C LYS A 489 -3.12 17.31 29.69
N ILE A 490 -3.22 17.29 28.35
CA ILE A 490 -4.03 18.26 27.61
C ILE A 490 -5.52 18.01 27.78
N LEU A 491 -5.94 16.75 27.80
CA LEU A 491 -7.35 16.39 28.05
C LEU A 491 -7.78 16.78 29.48
N GLU A 492 -6.91 16.62 30.47
CA GLU A 492 -7.11 17.11 31.84
C GLU A 492 -7.22 18.65 31.87
N ALA A 493 -6.33 19.36 31.17
CA ALA A 493 -6.38 20.82 31.05
C ALA A 493 -7.61 21.33 30.26
N SER A 494 -8.24 20.49 29.44
CA SER A 494 -9.47 20.82 28.69
C SER A 494 -10.73 20.92 29.55
N PHE A 495 -10.63 20.59 30.85
CA PHE A 495 -11.67 20.71 31.86
C PHE A 495 -13.02 20.09 31.46
N PRO A 496 -13.12 18.75 31.41
CA PRO A 496 -14.39 18.10 31.12
C PRO A 496 -15.42 18.43 32.22
N SER A 497 -16.52 19.07 31.84
CA SER A 497 -17.62 19.45 32.75
C SER A 497 -18.98 18.96 32.25
N ARG A 498 -20.01 18.88 33.10
CA ARG A 498 -21.37 18.47 32.66
C ARG A 498 -21.96 19.40 31.61
N GLU A 499 -21.55 20.67 31.64
CA GLU A 499 -21.95 21.69 30.68
C GLU A 499 -21.09 21.68 29.41
N SER A 500 -19.97 20.96 29.40
CA SER A 500 -19.09 20.81 28.24
C SER A 500 -18.46 19.40 28.25
N PRO A 501 -19.25 18.36 27.93
CA PRO A 501 -18.76 16.99 27.98
C PRO A 501 -17.67 16.76 26.93
N LEU A 502 -16.77 15.82 27.22
CA LEU A 502 -15.61 15.51 26.37
C LEU A 502 -15.69 14.07 25.87
N ALA A 503 -15.79 13.90 24.56
CA ALA A 503 -15.73 12.60 23.92
C ALA A 503 -14.34 12.40 23.30
N VAL A 504 -13.59 11.43 23.82
CA VAL A 504 -12.22 11.15 23.39
C VAL A 504 -12.19 9.83 22.62
N TYR A 505 -11.77 9.91 21.38
CA TYR A 505 -11.46 8.76 20.54
C TYR A 505 -9.95 8.59 20.54
N ALA A 506 -9.44 7.53 21.16
CA ALA A 506 -8.00 7.26 21.19
C ALA A 506 -7.65 6.26 20.09
N LEU A 507 -6.85 6.68 19.11
CA LEU A 507 -6.40 5.86 18.00
C LEU A 507 -4.93 5.48 18.18
N HIS A 508 -4.70 4.22 18.53
CA HIS A 508 -3.37 3.65 18.57
C HIS A 508 -2.94 3.21 17.17
N LEU A 509 -1.86 3.82 16.67
CA LEU A 509 -1.34 3.56 15.33
C LEU A 509 -0.17 2.56 15.42
N VAL A 510 -0.38 1.38 14.85
CA VAL A 510 0.62 0.31 14.80
C VAL A 510 1.01 0.06 13.35
N GLU A 511 2.31 0.04 13.07
CA GLU A 511 2.79 -0.30 11.74
C GLU A 511 2.47 -1.75 11.39
N LEU A 512 1.78 -1.92 10.26
CA LEU A 512 1.42 -3.22 9.72
C LEU A 512 2.64 -3.85 9.06
N ALA A 513 3.33 -4.72 9.79
CA ALA A 513 4.42 -5.53 9.24
C ALA A 513 3.87 -6.87 8.69
N GLY A 514 3.97 -7.08 7.38
CA GLY A 514 3.64 -8.35 6.72
C GLY A 514 2.17 -8.73 6.62
N ARG A 515 1.25 -7.76 6.63
CA ARG A 515 -0.14 -7.93 6.18
C ARG A 515 -0.44 -6.91 5.07
N ALA A 516 -1.37 -7.23 4.18
CA ALA A 516 -1.86 -6.38 3.10
C ALA A 516 -3.20 -5.71 3.44
N HIS A 517 -3.83 -6.04 4.57
CA HIS A 517 -5.13 -5.47 4.94
C HIS A 517 -4.99 -4.67 6.23
N PRO A 518 -5.44 -3.41 6.27
CA PRO A 518 -5.49 -2.67 7.51
C PRO A 518 -6.53 -3.29 8.43
N GLN A 519 -6.26 -3.29 9.73
CA GLN A 519 -7.23 -3.71 10.74
C GLN A 519 -7.50 -2.54 11.67
N LEU A 520 -8.77 -2.13 11.76
CA LEU A 520 -9.26 -1.25 12.80
C LEU A 520 -9.94 -2.11 13.87
N ILE A 521 -9.33 -2.21 15.04
CA ILE A 521 -9.86 -2.96 16.18
C ILE A 521 -10.54 -1.97 17.11
N ASP A 522 -11.82 -2.22 17.41
CA ASP A 522 -12.58 -1.48 18.42
C ASP A 522 -12.56 -2.29 19.73
N HIS A 523 -11.92 -1.73 20.76
CA HIS A 523 -11.73 -2.42 22.04
C HIS A 523 -12.98 -2.41 22.94
N GLN A 524 -13.98 -1.56 22.65
CA GLN A 524 -15.23 -1.54 23.43
C GLN A 524 -16.16 -2.71 23.08
N LEU A 525 -16.05 -3.29 21.88
CA LEU A 525 -16.85 -4.42 21.41
C LEU A 525 -16.33 -5.79 21.89
N GLY A 526 -15.38 -5.81 22.83
CA GLY A 526 -14.81 -7.06 23.38
C GLY A 526 -13.94 -7.83 22.38
N GLN A 527 -13.50 -7.21 21.28
CA GLN A 527 -12.53 -7.81 20.38
C GLN A 527 -11.17 -7.90 21.08
N LYS A 528 -10.80 -9.13 21.50
CA LYS A 528 -9.50 -9.38 22.14
C LYS A 528 -8.37 -8.97 21.21
N SER A 529 -7.59 -7.99 21.63
CA SER A 529 -6.32 -7.66 20.99
C SER A 529 -5.34 -8.84 21.18
N SER A 530 -4.67 -9.26 20.11
CA SER A 530 -3.39 -9.99 20.25
C SER A 530 -2.21 -9.01 20.37
N GLY A 531 -2.48 -7.77 20.80
CA GLY A 531 -1.46 -6.72 20.95
C GLY A 531 -0.72 -6.93 22.26
N GLY A 532 0.61 -6.96 22.19
CA GLY A 532 1.47 -7.21 23.36
C GLY A 532 1.30 -6.17 24.48
N THR A 533 2.06 -6.35 25.55
CA THR A 533 2.01 -5.57 26.81
C THR A 533 2.01 -4.04 26.67
N ARG A 534 2.43 -3.46 25.54
CA ARG A 534 2.41 -2.00 25.30
C ARG A 534 1.02 -1.44 25.06
N THR A 535 0.19 -2.11 24.26
CA THR A 535 -1.15 -1.64 23.93
C THR A 535 -2.04 -1.67 25.19
N GLN A 536 -1.88 -2.70 26.02
CA GLN A 536 -2.55 -2.80 27.33
C GLN A 536 -2.19 -1.63 28.26
N LYS A 537 -0.90 -1.27 28.36
CA LYS A 537 -0.49 -0.11 29.19
C LYS A 537 -1.12 1.21 28.74
N MET A 538 -1.26 1.42 27.43
CA MET A 538 -1.93 2.61 26.90
C MET A 538 -3.43 2.61 27.21
N ILE A 539 -4.07 1.45 27.01
CA ILE A 539 -5.49 1.24 27.34
C ILE A 539 -5.74 1.55 28.82
N GLU A 540 -4.88 1.06 29.72
CA GLU A 540 -4.94 1.28 31.17
C GLU A 540 -4.85 2.76 31.55
N VAL A 541 -3.88 3.49 30.98
CA VAL A 541 -3.68 4.93 31.26
C VAL A 541 -4.94 5.72 30.90
N LEU A 542 -5.53 5.43 29.74
CA LEU A 542 -6.72 6.12 29.25
C LEU A 542 -7.98 5.68 29.99
N SER A 543 -8.14 4.41 30.32
CA SER A 543 -9.26 3.94 31.15
C SER A 543 -9.24 4.55 32.56
N SER A 544 -8.05 4.82 33.12
CA SER A 544 -7.94 5.48 34.42
C SER A 544 -8.46 6.92 34.39
N PHE A 545 -8.31 7.61 33.24
CA PHE A 545 -8.83 8.96 33.04
C PHE A 545 -10.36 8.96 32.91
N GLU A 546 -10.95 8.01 32.19
CA GLU A 546 -12.41 7.85 32.11
C GLU A 546 -13.03 7.57 33.49
N GLN A 547 -12.40 6.72 34.30
CA GLN A 547 -12.84 6.44 35.67
C GLN A 547 -12.81 7.70 36.56
N GLN A 548 -11.78 8.54 36.40
CA GLN A 548 -11.65 9.78 37.17
C GLN A 548 -12.77 10.80 36.86
N TYR A 549 -13.26 10.85 35.62
CA TYR A 549 -14.29 11.79 35.16
C TYR A 549 -15.57 11.09 34.69
N THR A 550 -16.04 10.13 35.51
CA THR A 550 -17.20 9.28 35.18
C THR A 550 -18.45 10.12 34.88
N GLY A 551 -19.08 9.88 33.73
CA GLY A 551 -20.32 10.54 33.30
C GLY A 551 -20.13 11.92 32.66
N VAL A 552 -18.88 12.39 32.53
CA VAL A 552 -18.53 13.66 31.88
C VAL A 552 -17.59 13.44 30.69
N VAL A 553 -16.71 12.43 30.79
CA VAL A 553 -15.87 11.96 29.69
C VAL A 553 -16.43 10.66 29.13
N THR A 554 -16.51 10.56 27.81
CA THR A 554 -16.72 9.27 27.13
C THR A 554 -15.46 8.92 26.36
N MET A 555 -14.97 7.68 26.48
CA MET A 555 -13.71 7.30 25.85
C MET A 555 -13.82 6.02 25.03
N GLN A 556 -13.57 6.11 23.73
CA GLN A 556 -13.51 4.93 22.86
C GLN A 556 -12.09 4.73 22.34
N GLN A 557 -11.60 3.50 22.40
CA GLN A 557 -10.24 3.17 22.05
C GLN A 557 -10.20 2.28 20.81
N PHE A 558 -9.39 2.68 19.84
CA PHE A 558 -9.20 2.00 18.57
C PHE A 558 -7.73 1.65 18.39
N THR A 559 -7.46 0.54 17.71
CA THR A 559 -6.12 0.25 17.18
C THR A 559 -6.20 0.11 15.68
N ALA A 560 -5.54 1.03 14.96
CA ALA A 560 -5.37 0.95 13.52
C ALA A 560 -4.00 0.33 13.22
N MET A 561 -4.02 -0.87 12.66
CA MET A 561 -2.84 -1.54 12.10
C MET A 561 -2.82 -1.29 10.60
N SER A 562 -1.88 -0.49 10.12
CA SER A 562 -1.83 -0.09 8.70
C SER A 562 -0.41 0.17 8.21
N LEU A 563 -0.19 0.13 6.90
CA LEU A 563 1.10 0.54 6.33
C LEU A 563 1.31 2.04 6.60
N THR A 564 2.54 2.45 6.89
CA THR A 564 2.86 3.86 7.23
C THR A 564 2.35 4.85 6.18
N LYS A 565 2.41 4.48 4.90
CA LYS A 565 1.87 5.27 3.77
C LYS A 565 0.37 5.51 3.79
N PHE A 566 -0.40 4.75 4.58
CA PHE A 566 -1.86 4.84 4.68
C PHE A 566 -2.35 5.19 6.08
N MET A 567 -1.47 5.38 7.07
CA MET A 567 -1.90 5.69 8.44
C MET A 567 -2.67 7.01 8.53
N HIS A 568 -2.27 8.03 7.76
CA HIS A 568 -3.02 9.30 7.68
C HIS A 568 -4.48 9.07 7.28
N HIS A 569 -4.71 8.05 6.44
CA HIS A 569 -6.01 7.74 5.91
C HIS A 569 -6.93 7.14 6.98
N ASP A 570 -6.38 6.26 7.82
CA ASP A 570 -7.10 5.68 8.95
C ASP A 570 -7.45 6.74 10.00
N ILE A 571 -6.53 7.67 10.28
CA ILE A 571 -6.75 8.82 11.18
C ILE A 571 -7.93 9.66 10.68
N CYS A 572 -7.89 10.12 9.43
CA CYS A 572 -8.96 10.97 8.86
C CYS A 572 -10.30 10.22 8.78
N THR A 573 -10.29 8.92 8.51
CA THR A 573 -11.52 8.11 8.45
C THR A 573 -12.16 7.95 9.82
N VAL A 574 -11.38 7.67 10.86
CA VAL A 574 -11.89 7.59 12.23
C VAL A 574 -12.40 8.96 12.67
N ALA A 575 -11.66 10.03 12.41
CA ALA A 575 -12.09 11.41 12.71
C ALA A 575 -13.43 11.73 12.04
N PHE A 576 -13.57 11.36 10.77
CA PHE A 576 -14.77 11.58 10.00
C PHE A 576 -15.97 10.79 10.53
N ASN A 577 -15.82 9.48 10.75
CA ASN A 577 -16.87 8.58 11.21
C ASN A 577 -17.37 8.92 12.63
N LYS A 578 -16.45 9.37 13.49
CA LYS A 578 -16.76 9.78 14.87
C LYS A 578 -17.13 11.26 15.00
N LEU A 579 -17.16 11.99 13.88
CA LEU A 579 -17.52 13.40 13.82
C LEU A 579 -16.62 14.24 14.76
N ALA A 580 -15.32 13.95 14.78
CA ALA A 580 -14.35 14.67 15.61
C ALA A 580 -14.22 16.13 15.15
N SER A 581 -14.09 17.06 16.10
CA SER A 581 -13.82 18.48 15.86
C SER A 581 -12.34 18.83 15.96
N LEU A 582 -11.55 18.00 16.64
CA LEU A 582 -10.10 18.17 16.81
C LEU A 582 -9.36 16.83 16.68
N ILE A 583 -8.29 16.80 15.89
CA ILE A 583 -7.32 15.69 15.85
C ILE A 583 -6.04 16.14 16.56
N ILE A 584 -5.58 15.40 17.57
CA ILE A 584 -4.29 15.64 18.24
C ILE A 584 -3.28 14.61 17.76
N LEU A 585 -2.26 15.06 17.03
CA LEU A 585 -1.15 14.26 16.52
C LEU A 585 0.09 14.41 17.41
N PRO A 586 0.85 13.33 17.66
CA PRO A 586 2.12 13.43 18.35
C PRO A 586 3.19 14.02 17.42
N PHE A 587 4.09 14.82 17.97
CA PHE A 587 5.25 15.30 17.22
C PHE A 587 6.22 14.15 16.87
N HIS A 588 6.83 14.21 15.69
CA HIS A 588 7.69 13.15 15.14
C HIS A 588 9.06 13.05 15.82
N ARG A 589 9.50 14.12 16.51
CA ARG A 589 10.69 14.13 17.35
C ARG A 589 10.35 13.91 18.82
N LYS A 590 11.21 13.18 19.53
CA LYS A 590 11.07 12.92 20.98
C LYS A 590 12.37 13.18 21.72
N TRP A 591 12.26 13.73 22.91
CA TRP A 591 13.38 14.07 23.78
C TRP A 591 13.38 13.23 25.06
N ASN A 592 14.57 13.01 25.62
CA ASN A 592 14.73 12.42 26.93
C ASN A 592 14.50 13.45 28.04
N HIS A 593 14.45 13.00 29.29
CA HIS A 593 14.39 13.87 30.48
C HIS A 593 15.55 14.88 30.60
N GLN A 594 16.66 14.63 29.88
CA GLN A 594 17.83 15.51 29.81
C GLN A 594 17.80 16.47 28.61
N GLY A 595 16.69 16.56 27.87
CA GLY A 595 16.57 17.43 26.69
C GLY A 595 17.28 16.91 25.43
N LYS A 596 17.89 15.72 25.46
CA LYS A 596 18.53 15.12 24.28
C LYS A 596 17.52 14.42 23.37
N LEU A 597 17.60 14.67 22.07
CA LEU A 597 16.80 13.99 21.04
C LEU A 597 17.05 12.48 21.03
N ILE A 598 16.01 11.67 21.24
CA ILE A 598 16.05 10.19 21.23
C ILE A 598 15.59 9.65 19.88
N LEU A 599 14.54 10.26 19.32
CA LEU A 599 13.83 9.76 18.15
C LEU A 599 13.58 10.92 17.19
N ASP A 600 13.89 10.72 15.93
CA ASP A 600 13.44 11.54 14.81
C ASP A 600 12.96 10.60 13.71
N SER A 601 11.65 10.60 13.46
CA SER A 601 11.02 9.67 12.51
C SER A 601 10.49 10.42 11.29
N GLY A 602 11.17 10.27 10.16
CA GLY A 602 10.70 10.81 8.87
C GLY A 602 9.37 10.23 8.40
N SER A 603 9.02 9.01 8.81
CA SER A 603 7.72 8.41 8.47
C SER A 603 6.56 9.07 9.22
N LEU A 604 6.75 9.40 10.51
CA LEU A 604 5.76 10.15 11.29
C LEU A 604 5.60 11.58 10.79
N ARG A 605 6.70 12.20 10.36
CA ARG A 605 6.67 13.52 9.72
C ARG A 605 5.79 13.52 8.47
N ALA A 606 5.98 12.54 7.58
CA ALA A 606 5.16 12.38 6.38
C ALA A 606 3.68 12.16 6.72
N ILE A 607 3.36 11.33 7.72
CA ILE A 607 1.98 11.12 8.18
C ILE A 607 1.35 12.43 8.69
N ASN A 608 2.08 13.20 9.51
CA ASN A 608 1.58 14.46 10.04
C ASN A 608 1.29 15.46 8.91
N SER A 609 2.20 15.59 7.94
CA SER A 609 1.98 16.42 6.74
C SER A 609 0.74 15.99 5.95
N ASP A 610 0.60 14.69 5.69
CA ASP A 610 -0.56 14.14 4.95
C ASP A 610 -1.89 14.39 5.69
N VAL A 611 -1.93 14.25 7.03
CA VAL A 611 -3.13 14.51 7.84
C VAL A 611 -3.49 16.00 7.80
N LEU A 612 -2.52 16.90 7.95
CA LEU A 612 -2.75 18.35 7.91
C LEU A 612 -3.37 18.80 6.57
N GLU A 613 -3.06 18.12 5.47
CA GLU A 613 -3.61 18.42 4.15
C GLU A 613 -5.02 17.88 3.91
N MET A 614 -5.39 16.76 4.56
CA MET A 614 -6.60 15.99 4.25
C MET A 614 -7.62 15.90 5.38
N ALA A 615 -7.31 16.40 6.58
CA ALA A 615 -8.17 16.23 7.75
C ALA A 615 -9.57 16.86 7.55
N PRO A 616 -10.64 16.17 7.99
CA PRO A 616 -12.01 16.67 7.90
C PRO A 616 -12.37 17.70 8.99
N CYS A 617 -11.45 18.02 9.90
CA CYS A 617 -11.63 18.93 11.04
C CYS A 617 -10.30 19.60 11.39
N SER A 618 -10.29 20.42 12.46
CA SER A 618 -9.07 21.07 12.94
C SER A 618 -8.05 20.05 13.45
N VAL A 619 -6.77 20.32 13.22
CA VAL A 619 -5.67 19.42 13.56
C VAL A 619 -4.70 20.14 14.46
N SER A 620 -4.19 19.48 15.49
CA SER A 620 -3.11 19.98 16.30
C SER A 620 -1.94 19.00 16.36
N ILE A 621 -0.72 19.54 16.40
CA ILE A 621 0.48 18.76 16.66
C ILE A 621 0.95 19.09 18.08
N LEU A 622 1.06 18.05 18.90
CA LEU A 622 1.51 18.13 20.28
C LEU A 622 3.00 17.81 20.38
N ILE A 623 3.75 18.80 20.83
CA ILE A 623 5.15 18.72 21.21
C ILE A 623 5.21 18.69 22.74
N ASP A 624 5.48 17.52 23.34
CA ASP A 624 5.68 17.42 24.80
C ASP A 624 7.18 17.25 25.11
N ARG A 625 7.78 18.31 25.65
CA ARG A 625 9.08 18.24 26.33
C ARG A 625 8.81 18.11 27.82
N HIS A 626 8.64 16.88 28.28
CA HIS A 626 8.35 16.47 29.67
C HIS A 626 8.81 17.47 30.75
N LYS A 627 7.92 18.40 31.13
CA LYS A 627 8.09 19.23 32.33
C LYS A 627 7.61 18.42 33.54
N VAL A 628 8.53 17.95 34.38
CA VAL A 628 8.14 17.33 35.65
C VAL A 628 7.58 18.44 36.54
N ARG A 629 6.27 18.42 36.76
CA ARG A 629 5.58 19.38 37.62
C ARG A 629 6.21 19.31 39.01
N ARG A 630 6.86 20.40 39.46
CA ARG A 630 7.48 20.46 40.80
C ARG A 630 6.43 20.43 41.92
N ASN A 631 5.19 20.85 41.66
CA ASN A 631 4.06 20.79 42.59
C ASN A 631 2.74 20.45 41.85
N PRO A 632 1.99 19.41 42.27
CA PRO A 632 0.70 19.05 41.66
C PRO A 632 -0.45 20.04 41.96
N SER A 633 -0.27 20.93 42.94
CA SER A 633 -1.28 21.92 43.40
C SER A 633 -1.13 23.31 42.78
N ALA A 634 -0.17 23.52 41.88
CA ALA A 634 0.07 24.82 41.25
C ALA A 634 -0.87 25.05 40.06
N THR A 635 -1.29 26.30 39.85
CA THR A 635 -2.06 26.72 38.67
C THR A 635 -1.35 26.35 37.36
N TYR A 636 -2.11 25.94 36.34
CA TYR A 636 -1.60 25.55 35.03
C TYR A 636 -1.63 26.76 34.09
N ASN A 637 -0.45 27.26 33.72
CA ASN A 637 -0.33 28.48 32.94
C ASN A 637 -0.34 28.17 31.44
N VAL A 638 -1.35 28.63 30.72
CA VAL A 638 -1.51 28.47 29.27
C VAL A 638 -1.27 29.81 28.58
N GLY A 639 -0.30 29.86 27.67
CA GLY A 639 0.00 31.02 26.83
C GLY A 639 -0.53 30.81 25.42
N VAL A 640 -1.22 31.80 24.85
CA VAL A 640 -1.59 31.81 23.42
C VAL A 640 -0.84 32.94 22.74
N ALA A 641 0.00 32.62 21.75
CA ALA A 641 0.62 33.63 20.89
C ALA A 641 -0.32 33.90 19.70
N PHE A 642 -0.81 35.13 19.60
CA PHE A 642 -1.80 35.52 18.60
C PHE A 642 -1.20 36.56 17.65
N PHE A 643 -0.95 36.15 16.41
CA PHE A 643 -0.45 36.99 15.30
C PHE A 643 -1.59 37.42 14.36
N GLY A 644 -2.68 36.65 14.35
CA GLY A 644 -3.87 36.87 13.52
C GLY A 644 -4.02 35.80 12.45
N GLY A 645 -5.27 35.56 12.04
CA GLY A 645 -5.61 34.54 11.05
C GLY A 645 -6.42 33.36 11.59
N MET A 646 -6.75 32.42 10.70
CA MET A 646 -7.69 31.31 11.01
C MET A 646 -7.15 30.35 12.07
N ASP A 647 -5.88 30.00 11.98
CA ASP A 647 -5.26 29.00 12.85
C ASP A 647 -5.07 29.54 14.29
N ASP A 648 -4.74 30.82 14.45
CA ASP A 648 -4.64 31.48 15.78
C ASP A 648 -6.01 31.63 16.46
N ARG A 649 -7.06 31.95 15.70
CA ARG A 649 -8.44 31.98 16.20
C ARG A 649 -8.87 30.62 16.72
N GLU A 650 -8.50 29.56 16.00
CA GLU A 650 -8.78 28.18 16.39
C GLU A 650 -8.05 27.79 17.69
N ALA A 651 -6.76 28.14 17.79
CA ALA A 651 -5.96 27.93 19.00
C ALA A 651 -6.58 28.66 20.21
N LEU A 652 -6.95 29.93 20.02
CA LEU A 652 -7.59 30.73 21.06
C LEU A 652 -8.96 30.17 21.48
N ALA A 653 -9.77 29.70 20.53
CA ALA A 653 -11.06 29.07 20.83
C ALA A 653 -10.90 27.84 21.73
N TYR A 654 -9.88 27.02 21.50
CA TYR A 654 -9.59 25.88 22.36
C TYR A 654 -9.05 26.30 23.73
N ALA A 655 -8.15 27.29 23.78
CA ALA A 655 -7.60 27.81 25.02
C ALA A 655 -8.69 28.42 25.95
N ARG A 656 -9.67 29.14 25.38
CA ARG A 656 -10.82 29.67 26.11
C ARG A 656 -11.66 28.58 26.77
N ARG A 657 -11.75 27.39 26.16
CA ARG A 657 -12.43 26.25 26.79
C ARG A 657 -11.64 25.72 27.99
N MET A 658 -10.30 25.65 27.90
CA MET A 658 -9.44 25.27 29.02
C MET A 658 -9.57 26.23 30.21
N ALA A 659 -9.68 27.53 29.93
CA ALA A 659 -9.82 28.59 30.93
C ALA A 659 -11.13 28.54 31.74
N GLN A 660 -12.07 27.65 31.41
CA GLN A 660 -13.23 27.40 32.29
C GLN A 660 -12.80 26.73 33.61
N SER A 661 -11.66 26.03 33.62
CA SER A 661 -11.11 25.49 34.86
C SER A 661 -10.60 26.64 35.73
N PRO A 662 -10.95 26.67 37.03
CA PRO A 662 -10.34 27.61 37.97
C PRO A 662 -8.84 27.36 38.16
N ASP A 663 -8.35 26.17 37.82
CA ASP A 663 -6.94 25.79 37.95
C ASP A 663 -6.10 26.22 36.74
N VAL A 664 -6.71 26.70 35.66
CA VAL A 664 -6.04 27.10 34.41
C VAL A 664 -6.00 28.63 34.31
N HIS A 665 -4.81 29.19 34.20
CA HIS A 665 -4.60 30.61 33.92
C HIS A 665 -4.24 30.81 32.45
N LEU A 666 -5.10 31.47 31.69
CA LEU A 666 -4.91 31.77 30.28
C LEU A 666 -4.30 33.16 30.11
N THR A 667 -3.16 33.26 29.42
CA THR A 667 -2.61 34.54 28.97
C THR A 667 -2.59 34.59 27.46
N VAL A 668 -3.30 35.55 26.88
CA VAL A 668 -3.30 35.80 25.43
C VAL A 668 -2.34 36.94 25.14
N VAL A 669 -1.28 36.65 24.40
CA VAL A 669 -0.28 37.62 23.96
C VAL A 669 -0.53 37.93 22.49
N ARG A 670 -1.07 39.10 22.21
CA ARG A 670 -1.28 39.58 20.84
C ARG A 670 -0.03 40.31 20.35
N PHE A 671 0.56 39.80 19.28
CA PHE A 671 1.67 40.45 18.60
C PHE A 671 1.12 41.43 17.57
N VAL A 672 1.47 42.70 17.73
CA VAL A 672 0.99 43.81 16.89
C VAL A 672 2.20 44.39 16.16
N PRO A 673 2.10 44.66 14.84
CA PRO A 673 3.25 45.16 14.11
C PRO A 673 3.50 46.61 14.52
N TRP A 674 4.77 47.04 14.51
CA TRP A 674 5.13 48.41 14.85
C TRP A 674 4.49 49.44 13.91
N ASP A 675 4.42 49.10 12.62
CA ASP A 675 3.82 49.93 11.57
C ASP A 675 2.45 49.40 11.16
N ILE A 676 1.46 50.29 11.07
CA ILE A 676 0.10 49.96 10.63
C ILE A 676 0.09 49.84 9.10
N TYR A 677 0.28 48.63 8.58
CA TYR A 677 0.07 48.37 7.16
C TYR A 677 -1.40 48.10 6.87
N ALA A 678 -1.98 48.94 6.00
CA ALA A 678 -3.36 48.85 5.50
C ALA A 678 -3.52 47.73 4.45
N GLY A 679 -3.11 46.50 4.78
CA GLY A 679 -3.19 45.34 3.91
C GLY A 679 -4.16 44.25 4.36
N ASP A 680 -4.79 44.41 5.53
CA ASP A 680 -5.65 43.35 6.07
C ASP A 680 -6.92 43.16 5.24
N SER A 681 -7.21 41.90 4.88
CA SER A 681 -8.54 41.47 4.49
C SER A 681 -9.52 41.93 5.57
N GLN A 682 -10.36 42.91 5.24
CA GLN A 682 -11.23 43.62 6.19
C GLN A 682 -12.09 42.66 7.03
N TRP A 683 -12.38 41.46 6.52
CA TRP A 683 -13.13 40.41 7.19
C TRP A 683 -12.33 39.62 8.25
N ASP A 684 -11.08 39.24 7.99
CA ASP A 684 -10.29 38.48 8.98
C ASP A 684 -9.94 39.37 10.18
N ALA A 685 -9.58 40.63 9.93
CA ALA A 685 -9.31 41.59 10.99
C ALA A 685 -10.55 41.85 11.88
N VAL A 686 -11.75 41.86 11.29
CA VAL A 686 -13.01 41.98 12.06
C VAL A 686 -13.25 40.74 12.91
N LEU A 687 -13.03 39.54 12.37
CA LEU A 687 -13.20 38.28 13.11
C LEU A 687 -12.17 38.13 14.23
N ASP A 688 -10.91 38.53 13.96
CA ASP A 688 -9.84 38.56 14.96
C ASP A 688 -10.18 39.56 16.08
N ALA A 689 -10.66 40.76 15.73
CA ALA A 689 -11.09 41.75 16.72
C ALA A 689 -12.27 41.25 17.57
N GLU A 690 -13.22 40.54 16.98
CA GLU A 690 -14.39 40.03 17.71
C GLU A 690 -14.01 38.95 18.73
N ILE A 691 -13.22 37.94 18.35
CA ILE A 691 -12.80 36.88 19.28
C ILE A 691 -11.92 37.42 20.41
N LEU A 692 -11.05 38.40 20.12
CA LEU A 692 -10.20 39.02 21.12
C LEU A 692 -11.02 39.90 22.08
N LYS A 693 -12.02 40.63 21.55
CA LYS A 693 -12.95 41.42 22.36
C LYS A 693 -13.75 40.53 23.30
N GLU A 694 -14.28 39.41 22.83
CA GLU A 694 -14.96 38.44 23.68
C GLU A 694 -14.05 37.89 24.78
N THR A 695 -12.80 37.57 24.44
CA THR A 695 -11.82 37.06 25.41
C THR A 695 -11.50 38.12 26.47
N ARG A 696 -11.35 39.37 26.06
CA ARG A 696 -11.13 40.50 26.98
C ARG A 696 -12.32 40.72 27.91
N MET A 697 -13.55 40.61 27.38
CA MET A 697 -14.77 40.68 28.19
C MET A 697 -14.84 39.52 29.19
N GLN A 698 -14.49 38.30 28.80
CA GLN A 698 -14.40 37.16 29.73
C GLN A 698 -13.37 37.39 30.83
N GLY A 699 -12.19 37.91 30.50
CA GLY A 699 -11.17 38.25 31.50
C GLY A 699 -11.56 39.38 32.47
N THR A 700 -12.51 40.25 32.11
CA THR A 700 -13.07 41.20 33.09
C THR A 700 -14.01 40.55 34.10
N HIS A 701 -14.54 39.36 33.78
CA HIS A 701 -15.42 38.60 34.66
C HIS A 701 -14.69 37.46 35.41
N GLN A 702 -13.55 36.99 34.88
CA GLN A 702 -12.78 35.88 35.44
C GLN A 702 -11.31 36.29 35.62
N ASP A 703 -10.81 36.19 36.86
CA ASP A 703 -9.44 36.59 37.22
C ASP A 703 -8.35 35.67 36.64
N ASN A 704 -8.73 34.54 36.02
CA ASN A 704 -7.80 33.58 35.43
C ASN A 704 -7.48 33.85 33.94
N ILE A 705 -8.04 34.88 33.31
CA ILE A 705 -7.75 35.24 31.91
C ILE A 705 -7.07 36.61 31.84
N VAL A 706 -5.86 36.64 31.29
CA VAL A 706 -5.05 37.85 31.10
C VAL A 706 -4.86 38.12 29.61
N TYR A 707 -5.08 39.37 29.20
CA TYR A 707 -4.84 39.83 27.83
C TYR A 707 -3.69 40.83 27.79
N LYS A 708 -2.68 40.58 26.94
CA LYS A 708 -1.49 41.42 26.77
C LYS A 708 -1.27 41.71 25.29
N GLU A 709 -0.94 42.95 24.97
CA GLU A 709 -0.52 43.35 23.62
C GLU A 709 0.98 43.67 23.65
N GLU A 710 1.73 43.07 22.72
CA GLU A 710 3.16 43.33 22.53
C GLU A 710 3.38 43.87 21.13
N ARG A 711 4.12 44.98 21.03
CA ARG A 711 4.48 45.56 19.74
C ARG A 711 5.86 45.08 19.33
N VAL A 712 5.97 44.53 18.13
CA VAL A 712 7.19 43.94 17.58
C VAL A 712 7.53 44.56 16.23
N LYS A 713 8.82 44.83 16.03
CA LYS A 713 9.36 45.41 14.79
C LYS A 713 9.68 44.33 13.75
N ASP A 714 10.28 43.23 14.18
CA ASP A 714 10.77 42.16 13.30
C ASP A 714 10.67 40.77 13.97
N GLY A 715 11.01 39.72 13.23
CA GLY A 715 11.05 38.35 13.73
C GLY A 715 12.04 38.12 14.87
N ALA A 716 13.11 38.92 14.98
CA ALA A 716 14.09 38.77 16.05
C ALA A 716 13.53 39.23 17.40
N GLU A 717 12.82 40.35 17.44
CA GLU A 717 12.12 40.81 18.64
C GLU A 717 10.99 39.86 19.05
N THR A 718 10.26 39.32 18.06
CA THR A 718 9.26 38.25 18.27
C THR A 718 9.89 37.00 18.91
N ALA A 719 11.06 36.56 18.43
CA ALA A 719 11.77 35.40 18.98
C ALA A 719 12.16 35.60 20.46
N LEU A 720 12.66 36.80 20.81
CA LEU A 720 13.02 37.13 22.20
C LEU A 720 11.81 37.07 23.14
N LEU A 721 10.66 37.58 22.70
CA LEU A 721 9.42 37.55 23.48
C LEU A 721 8.91 36.11 23.66
N ILE A 722 8.96 35.29 22.62
CA ILE A 722 8.56 33.89 22.71
C ILE A 722 9.49 33.10 23.64
N HIS A 723 10.80 33.35 23.61
CA HIS A 723 11.72 32.75 24.59
C HIS A 723 11.38 33.15 26.04
N ALA A 724 10.92 34.39 26.27
CA ALA A 724 10.43 34.79 27.59
C ALA A 724 9.14 34.04 27.98
N MET A 725 8.30 33.67 27.01
CA MET A 725 7.10 32.85 27.25
C MET A 725 7.47 31.41 27.67
N GLU A 726 8.58 30.86 27.20
CA GLU A 726 8.99 29.48 27.49
C GLU A 726 9.24 29.20 28.99
N GLU A 727 9.69 30.21 29.74
CA GLU A 727 9.89 30.08 31.18
C GLU A 727 8.60 30.29 31.98
N ALA A 728 7.69 31.12 31.45
CA ALA A 728 6.49 31.57 32.15
C ALA A 728 5.31 30.59 32.05
N PHE A 729 5.21 29.84 30.94
CA PHE A 729 4.06 28.99 30.65
C PHE A 729 4.38 27.50 30.75
N ASP A 730 3.36 26.70 31.03
CA ASP A 730 3.44 25.23 30.99
C ASP A 730 3.01 24.68 29.63
N LEU A 731 2.09 25.38 28.96
CA LEU A 731 1.61 25.10 27.61
C LEU A 731 1.60 26.38 26.78
N ILE A 732 2.24 26.37 25.62
CA ILE A 732 2.10 27.43 24.61
C ILE A 732 1.28 26.90 23.44
N MET A 733 0.25 27.66 23.04
CA MET A 733 -0.59 27.36 21.88
C MET A 733 -0.35 28.40 20.79
N VAL A 734 -0.14 27.92 19.56
CA VAL A 734 0.16 28.78 18.39
C VAL A 734 -0.57 28.26 17.16
N GLY A 735 -1.01 29.15 16.27
CA GLY A 735 -1.47 28.76 14.95
C GLY A 735 -0.31 28.29 14.07
N ARG A 736 -0.61 27.40 13.11
CA ARG A 736 0.37 26.91 12.14
C ARG A 736 0.60 27.93 11.01
N ARG A 737 -0.48 28.39 10.39
CA ARG A 737 -0.45 29.28 9.21
C ARG A 737 -0.73 30.71 9.64
N HIS A 738 0.21 31.57 9.30
CA HIS A 738 0.07 33.02 9.38
C HIS A 738 0.12 33.60 7.96
N LYS A 739 -0.30 34.85 7.77
CA LYS A 739 -0.19 35.49 6.45
C LYS A 739 1.29 35.65 6.09
N ASP A 740 1.62 35.25 4.86
CA ASP A 740 2.94 35.45 4.27
C ASP A 740 3.27 36.97 4.31
N ASP A 741 4.52 37.32 4.59
CA ASP A 741 5.05 38.69 4.65
C ASP A 741 4.58 39.59 5.80
N THR A 742 4.09 39.03 6.91
CA THR A 742 3.89 39.84 8.12
C THR A 742 5.24 40.30 8.70
N PRO A 743 5.43 41.60 9.01
CA PRO A 743 6.71 42.13 9.49
C PRO A 743 7.17 41.48 10.80
N GLN A 744 6.22 41.02 11.61
CA GLN A 744 6.46 40.35 12.90
C GLN A 744 7.11 38.96 12.75
N LEU A 745 6.96 38.31 11.60
CA LEU A 745 7.48 36.96 11.31
C LEU A 745 8.59 36.99 10.24
N LEU A 746 8.96 38.19 9.79
CA LEU A 746 9.95 38.40 8.75
C LEU A 746 11.32 37.92 9.24
N GLY A 747 12.00 37.09 8.44
CA GLY A 747 13.22 36.37 8.81
C GLY A 747 12.98 35.02 9.51
N LEU A 748 11.93 34.89 10.33
CA LEU A 748 11.54 33.58 10.92
C LEU A 748 10.88 32.67 9.89
N SER A 749 10.11 33.24 8.95
CA SER A 749 9.49 32.50 7.85
C SER A 749 10.49 31.94 6.84
N GLU A 750 11.62 32.62 6.64
CA GLU A 750 12.70 32.20 5.73
C GLU A 750 13.53 31.03 6.30
N TRP A 751 13.59 30.90 7.62
CA TRP A 751 14.36 29.89 8.36
C TRP A 751 13.46 28.82 8.98
N ASN A 752 12.50 28.30 8.20
CA ASN A 752 11.56 27.27 8.65
C ASN A 752 11.95 25.88 8.13
N ASP A 753 12.58 25.08 9.00
CA ASP A 753 13.01 23.70 8.71
C ASP A 753 11.83 22.72 8.73
N LEU A 754 10.80 23.04 9.53
CA LEU A 754 9.62 22.22 9.77
C LEU A 754 8.31 22.94 9.36
N PRO A 755 7.99 22.99 8.04
CA PRO A 755 6.79 23.66 7.53
C PRO A 755 5.47 23.08 8.08
N GLU A 756 5.49 21.86 8.64
CA GLU A 756 4.34 21.28 9.35
C GLU A 756 3.98 22.01 10.66
N LEU A 757 4.89 22.78 11.26
CA LEU A 757 4.67 23.53 12.50
C LEU A 757 4.46 25.04 12.29
N GLY A 758 4.88 25.57 11.14
CA GLY A 758 4.92 27.01 10.91
C GLY A 758 6.13 27.68 11.60
N PRO A 759 6.39 28.97 11.34
CA PRO A 759 7.62 29.64 11.77
C PRO A 759 7.78 29.68 13.30
N VAL A 760 6.70 30.00 14.02
CA VAL A 760 6.71 30.07 15.49
C VAL A 760 6.78 28.68 16.11
N GLY A 761 6.02 27.73 15.56
CA GLY A 761 6.01 26.35 16.03
C GLY A 761 7.36 25.65 15.83
N ASP A 762 8.06 25.92 14.71
CA ASP A 762 9.39 25.37 14.43
C ASP A 762 10.43 25.87 15.44
N MET A 763 10.42 27.17 15.74
CA MET A 763 11.29 27.75 16.76
C MET A 763 11.07 27.10 18.14
N LEU A 764 9.82 26.90 18.54
CA LEU A 764 9.46 26.21 19.78
C LEU A 764 9.78 24.69 19.76
N ALA A 765 9.97 24.11 18.56
CA ALA A 765 10.39 22.73 18.35
C ALA A 765 11.92 22.56 18.19
N ALA A 766 12.69 23.65 18.26
CA ALA A 766 14.14 23.63 18.08
C ALA A 766 14.85 22.75 19.12
N PRO A 767 15.82 21.90 18.73
CA PRO A 767 16.47 20.97 19.64
C PRO A 767 17.22 21.66 20.79
N ASP A 768 17.63 22.92 20.60
CA ASP A 768 18.48 23.68 21.52
C ASP A 768 17.72 24.37 22.66
N LEU A 769 16.39 24.23 22.71
CA LEU A 769 15.58 24.80 23.78
C LEU A 769 16.01 24.26 25.16
N SER A 770 16.41 25.16 26.06
CA SER A 770 16.91 24.83 27.40
C SER A 770 15.80 24.44 28.39
N THR A 771 14.57 24.83 28.13
CA THR A 771 13.42 24.66 29.05
C THR A 771 12.44 23.59 28.54
N PRO A 772 12.01 22.67 29.40
CA PRO A 772 10.99 21.69 29.04
C PRO A 772 9.60 22.36 29.03
N ILE A 773 9.05 22.59 27.85
CA ILE A 773 7.70 23.15 27.65
C ILE A 773 6.84 22.27 26.73
N SER A 774 5.52 22.26 26.99
CA SER A 774 4.55 21.66 26.07
C SER A 774 4.09 22.71 25.06
N VAL A 775 4.03 22.35 23.78
CA VAL A 775 3.60 23.24 22.71
C VAL A 775 2.54 22.55 21.89
N LEU A 776 1.44 23.26 21.63
CA LEU A 776 0.35 22.79 20.78
C LEU A 776 0.23 23.71 19.58
N VAL A 777 0.68 23.23 18.43
CA VAL A 777 0.50 23.93 17.16
C VAL A 777 -0.85 23.53 16.59
N VAL A 778 -1.72 24.49 16.28
CA VAL A 778 -3.10 24.27 15.83
C VAL A 778 -3.26 24.73 14.39
N GLN A 779 -3.95 23.93 13.58
CA GLN A 779 -4.37 24.27 12.24
C GLN A 779 -5.89 24.18 12.16
N HIS A 780 -6.53 25.26 11.70
CA HIS A 780 -7.94 25.30 11.41
C HIS A 780 -8.29 24.36 10.24
N GLN A 781 -9.52 23.84 10.23
CA GLN A 781 -10.02 22.94 9.18
C GLN A 781 -9.73 23.50 7.78
N ASN A 782 -9.13 22.67 6.92
CA ASN A 782 -8.82 23.08 5.55
C ASN A 782 -10.04 22.85 4.64
N VAL A 783 -10.89 23.87 4.50
CA VAL A 783 -12.03 23.81 3.57
C VAL A 783 -11.50 24.06 2.16
N LYS A 784 -11.12 23.00 1.42
CA LYS A 784 -10.81 23.13 -0.01
C LYS A 784 -12.09 23.56 -0.72
N GLY A 785 -12.10 24.80 -1.24
CA GLY A 785 -13.20 25.32 -2.05
C GLY A 785 -13.50 24.38 -3.22
N ILE A 786 -14.78 24.15 -3.45
CA ILE A 786 -15.33 23.30 -4.52
C ILE A 786 -14.90 23.83 -5.90
#